data_AF-A0A286E744-F1
#
_entry.id   AF-A0A286E744-F1
#
_cell.length_a   1.000
_cell.length_b   1.000
_cell.length_c   1.000
_cell.angle_alpha   90.00
_cell.angle_beta   90.00
_cell.angle_gamma   90.00
#
_symmetry.space_group_name_H-M   'P 1'
#
loop_
_entity.id
_entity.type
_entity.pdbx_description
1 polymer ?
#
loop_
_entity_poly.entity_id
_entity_poly.type
_entity_poly.pdbx_seq_one_letter_code
_entity_poly.pdbx_strand_id
1 'polypeptide(L)'
;MSLFSKDFLAEYNTTQINDEVLGTLHAFLNGTAKTGWLFEREIKACKLDYTLASLKRIDAMLDRIRESQTLERETFLANRKPENSHFLVLLAFYCGEMRGRLAGVAPIWQTYESHIAENPAMAHIMPPVPEYRFVATYHRANDIYQHFPLVAIFERLFPEYDEPEKSVYFSTITGNHANFAPDEVVPPAFQSLPFDLQAACQDLSAHWQSYLQILPPKWLFGDELMSQIKAVPTLYQKGRVVWGALVQANNMLFEADNPASCPAEIIYDKSGRTPPHLLHELAQTLLSFKKQIPDDIPPKLKQYAQHLQNERTRFSSELPAPPTTVMSLYAKTIFVWRPHLPDAMLTLPIFPIIINDDNDEAMILPAKFWAHTEYYQKWIANPKDFIQEIVPMWAHLPSEKASRFWENYEELLTPQSDVLAKLFNPNAPPHNPNDFRQPEPPETGKPSFLIRLRNAAQKDYPRWMEIYDLNEFQDPETRASLAKDQLPPSLYQALKKWDLSPFLPDLEKAFQAANLPKTKPLPKVLAALKQPQLSPTQTASLVQFLLQQGDVSLCKLLESEGKTTQYPHNTTALLYLAILYLTGKHVPQTIEEGLFWLNYAAKLGDGRALRWQTKLALDCPSLVPILFKDFLRKEMVNFNLVLTNEGCSPLAINEAVKAYAQNPKAQKWLARRPLQTAYEQGDKIAEQLLKTYLDNGTLPSQDEDKFISVQFWVIDYLLRHKNQDYTYLIDKNKQYEKLDGIIEDDDDYATDEPPAWHKWAKWAVAMVVIFGIKTCVSDWRTSKPKPAPVAEPTVSGSLKPQTTPTAAPATTAHSQTAENIGNNAVSVSDAVFVLQQKLPKTAFTGQHEIEAIHYFDNQYVTVKIKDKSRGRMSIRAANGLYCREPLFDGLRAANAVVIFDVQTQDDLRYENDVYCQ
;
A
#
# COMPACT_ATOMS: atom_id res chain seq x y z
N MET A 1 -25.42 35.50 10.36
CA MET A 1 -24.00 35.29 10.71
C MET A 1 -23.55 34.01 10.02
N SER A 2 -22.29 33.93 9.57
CA SER A 2 -21.79 32.69 8.95
C SER A 2 -21.43 31.67 10.03
N LEU A 3 -21.89 30.43 9.86
CA LEU A 3 -21.50 29.29 10.70
C LEU A 3 -20.18 28.62 10.24
N PHE A 4 -19.60 29.08 9.13
CA PHE A 4 -18.47 28.43 8.45
C PHE A 4 -17.16 29.27 8.44
N SER A 5 -16.98 30.19 9.40
CA SER A 5 -15.76 31.00 9.53
C SER A 5 -15.08 30.87 10.90
N LYS A 6 -15.18 29.69 11.52
CA LYS A 6 -14.61 29.34 12.82
C LYS A 6 -13.80 28.05 12.68
N ASP A 7 -12.65 27.98 13.35
CA ASP A 7 -11.77 26.82 13.30
C ASP A 7 -12.36 25.69 14.17
N PHE A 8 -13.07 24.75 13.52
CA PHE A 8 -13.70 23.62 14.18
C PHE A 8 -12.71 22.57 14.73
N LEU A 9 -11.41 22.69 14.43
CA LEU A 9 -10.33 21.87 15.01
C LEU A 9 -9.66 22.55 16.21
N ALA A 10 -9.83 23.87 16.39
CA ALA A 10 -9.45 24.60 17.59
C ALA A 10 -10.60 24.65 18.60
N GLU A 11 -11.81 25.00 18.15
CA GLU A 11 -13.01 25.05 18.98
C GLU A 11 -13.51 23.64 19.35
N TYR A 12 -14.18 23.51 20.51
CA TYR A 12 -14.93 22.32 20.93
C TYR A 12 -14.13 21.01 21.12
N ASN A 13 -12.82 21.12 21.30
CA ASN A 13 -11.98 20.03 21.80
C ASN A 13 -12.33 19.65 23.25
N THR A 14 -12.14 18.39 23.63
CA THR A 14 -12.20 17.99 25.04
C THR A 14 -10.97 18.46 25.81
N THR A 15 -11.22 18.92 27.04
CA THR A 15 -10.20 19.52 27.90
C THR A 15 -9.53 18.48 28.81
N GLN A 16 -8.56 18.90 29.63
CA GLN A 16 -8.04 18.06 30.71
C GLN A 16 -9.13 17.68 31.75
N ILE A 17 -10.14 18.55 31.96
CA ILE A 17 -11.26 18.28 32.89
C ILE A 17 -12.19 17.19 32.33
N ASN A 18 -12.31 17.04 31.01
CA ASN A 18 -13.05 15.92 30.43
C ASN A 18 -12.48 14.55 30.85
N ASP A 19 -11.15 14.42 30.97
CA ASP A 19 -10.51 13.19 31.46
C ASP A 19 -10.69 13.00 32.96
N GLU A 20 -10.54 14.07 33.78
CA GLU A 20 -10.85 14.04 35.22
C GLU A 20 -12.30 13.56 35.49
N VAL A 21 -13.26 14.08 34.72
CA VAL A 21 -14.68 13.70 34.79
C VAL A 21 -14.88 12.22 34.50
N LEU A 22 -14.33 11.75 33.37
CA LEU A 22 -14.55 10.40 32.89
C LEU A 22 -13.82 9.38 33.78
N GLY A 23 -12.57 9.68 34.17
CA GLY A 23 -11.80 8.98 35.20
C GLY A 23 -12.58 8.79 36.50
N THR A 24 -13.08 9.89 37.06
CA THR A 24 -13.84 9.92 38.32
C THR A 24 -15.10 9.05 38.25
N LEU A 25 -15.90 9.21 37.19
CA LEU A 25 -17.16 8.48 37.02
C LEU A 25 -16.92 6.98 36.86
N HIS A 26 -16.02 6.57 35.96
CA HIS A 26 -15.70 5.16 35.76
C HIS A 26 -15.15 4.50 37.03
N ALA A 27 -14.26 5.18 37.75
CA ALA A 27 -13.67 4.65 38.97
C ALA A 27 -14.73 4.41 40.06
N PHE A 28 -15.70 5.31 40.21
CA PHE A 28 -16.83 5.09 41.12
C PHE A 28 -17.72 3.92 40.66
N LEU A 29 -18.12 3.90 39.39
CA LEU A 29 -19.07 2.93 38.83
C LEU A 29 -18.54 1.50 38.83
N ASN A 30 -17.25 1.31 38.54
CA ASN A 30 -16.59 0.01 38.57
C ASN A 30 -16.02 -0.37 39.95
N GLY A 31 -16.22 0.47 40.97
CA GLY A 31 -15.77 0.22 42.35
C GLY A 31 -14.25 0.25 42.54
N THR A 32 -13.49 0.77 41.56
CA THR A 32 -12.02 0.88 41.61
C THR A 32 -11.53 2.20 42.22
N ALA A 33 -12.44 3.15 42.47
CA ALA A 33 -12.15 4.39 43.19
C ALA A 33 -11.56 4.09 44.58
N LYS A 34 -10.41 4.73 44.88
CA LYS A 34 -9.84 4.74 46.22
C LYS A 34 -10.84 5.41 47.16
N THR A 35 -11.25 4.70 48.22
CA THR A 35 -12.26 5.14 49.20
C THR A 35 -11.85 6.45 49.84
N GLY A 36 -12.79 7.40 49.92
CA GLY A 36 -12.49 8.78 50.32
C GLY A 36 -13.59 9.77 49.94
N TRP A 37 -14.85 9.35 50.04
CA TRP A 37 -16.03 10.19 49.75
C TRP A 37 -16.77 10.46 51.06
N LEU A 38 -17.17 11.71 51.31
CA LEU A 38 -18.17 11.96 52.34
C LEU A 38 -19.49 11.28 51.90
N PHE A 39 -20.22 10.67 52.83
CA PHE A 39 -21.48 9.97 52.56
C PHE A 39 -21.38 8.82 51.52
N GLU A 40 -20.24 8.11 51.48
CA GLU A 40 -19.99 7.03 50.50
C GLU A 40 -21.08 5.94 50.49
N ARG A 41 -21.64 5.60 51.66
CA ARG A 41 -22.73 4.62 51.81
C ARG A 41 -24.02 5.12 51.15
N GLU A 42 -24.31 6.39 51.32
CA GLU A 42 -25.51 7.07 50.83
C GLU A 42 -25.45 7.22 49.31
N ILE A 43 -24.29 7.61 48.74
CA ILE A 43 -24.11 7.66 47.27
C ILE A 43 -24.23 6.25 46.67
N LYS A 44 -23.60 5.23 47.29
CA LYS A 44 -23.72 3.84 46.83
C LYS A 44 -25.16 3.33 46.88
N ALA A 45 -25.95 3.75 47.87
CA ALA A 45 -27.38 3.45 47.93
C ALA A 45 -28.21 4.16 46.82
N CYS A 46 -27.73 5.27 46.26
CA CYS A 46 -28.41 5.97 45.17
C CYS A 46 -28.38 5.25 43.82
N LYS A 47 -27.47 4.27 43.63
CA LYS A 47 -27.26 3.55 42.36
C LYS A 47 -27.14 4.51 41.17
N LEU A 48 -25.93 4.99 40.89
CA LEU A 48 -25.65 5.94 39.82
C LEU A 48 -25.63 5.24 38.44
N ASP A 49 -26.76 4.69 38.02
CA ASP A 49 -26.91 3.73 36.90
C ASP A 49 -27.38 4.36 35.56
N TYR A 50 -27.16 5.67 35.40
CA TYR A 50 -27.70 6.54 34.34
C TYR A 50 -29.21 6.38 34.03
N THR A 51 -30.04 6.02 35.02
CA THR A 51 -31.52 6.05 34.90
C THR A 51 -32.10 7.40 35.30
N LEU A 52 -33.32 7.75 34.85
CA LEU A 52 -34.02 8.94 35.35
C LEU A 52 -34.35 8.86 36.85
N ALA A 53 -34.52 7.64 37.37
CA ALA A 53 -34.76 7.37 38.78
C ALA A 53 -33.52 7.66 39.64
N SER A 54 -32.28 7.50 39.13
CA SER A 54 -31.06 7.80 39.89
C SER A 54 -31.01 9.26 40.35
N LEU A 55 -31.41 10.21 39.50
CA LEU A 55 -31.46 11.63 39.81
C LEU A 55 -32.46 11.92 40.95
N LYS A 56 -33.60 11.22 40.99
CA LYS A 56 -34.57 11.30 42.11
C LYS A 56 -34.02 10.66 43.38
N ARG A 57 -33.19 9.62 43.26
CA ARG A 57 -32.49 8.99 44.40
C ARG A 57 -31.40 9.93 44.96
N ILE A 58 -30.74 10.72 44.11
CA ILE A 58 -29.83 11.81 44.52
C ILE A 58 -30.61 12.91 45.25
N ASP A 59 -31.70 13.44 44.70
CA ASP A 59 -32.50 14.48 45.36
C ASP A 59 -32.89 14.05 46.80
N ALA A 60 -33.50 12.88 46.92
CA ALA A 60 -33.91 12.32 48.21
C ALA A 60 -32.72 11.97 49.13
N MET A 61 -31.51 11.80 48.60
CA MET A 61 -30.29 11.64 49.41
C MET A 61 -29.83 12.98 49.99
N LEU A 62 -29.79 14.03 49.17
CA LEU A 62 -29.39 15.37 49.63
C LEU A 62 -30.35 15.89 50.70
N ASP A 63 -31.66 15.65 50.52
CA ASP A 63 -32.68 15.94 51.53
C ASP A 63 -32.40 15.23 52.87
N ARG A 64 -32.20 13.91 52.85
CA ARG A 64 -31.85 13.14 54.07
C ARG A 64 -30.53 13.58 54.70
N ILE A 65 -29.54 14.00 53.91
CA ILE A 65 -28.25 14.49 54.41
C ILE A 65 -28.45 15.81 55.17
N ARG A 66 -29.19 16.77 54.58
CA ARG A 66 -29.58 18.05 55.22
C ARG A 66 -30.40 17.83 56.49
N GLU A 67 -31.37 16.92 56.46
CA GLU A 67 -32.31 16.68 57.57
C GLU A 67 -31.72 15.91 58.74
N SER A 68 -30.70 15.06 58.50
CA SER A 68 -30.09 14.23 59.56
C SER A 68 -28.80 14.81 60.14
N GLN A 69 -28.23 15.86 59.56
CA GLN A 69 -26.93 16.41 59.96
C GLN A 69 -26.92 17.94 59.91
N THR A 70 -26.44 18.58 60.99
CA THR A 70 -26.20 20.02 61.04
C THR A 70 -24.98 20.40 60.17
N LEU A 71 -25.23 20.64 58.89
CA LEU A 71 -24.23 21.02 57.89
C LEU A 71 -24.25 22.53 57.67
N GLU A 72 -23.24 23.24 58.18
CA GLU A 72 -23.02 24.65 57.86
C GLU A 72 -22.19 24.77 56.56
N ARG A 73 -22.64 25.61 55.61
CA ARG A 73 -22.01 25.84 54.30
C ARG A 73 -20.52 26.19 54.41
N GLU A 74 -20.18 27.16 55.25
CA GLU A 74 -18.79 27.64 55.37
C GLU A 74 -17.88 26.57 56.01
N THR A 75 -18.29 25.94 57.12
CA THR A 75 -17.56 24.80 57.68
C THR A 75 -17.46 23.62 56.71
N PHE A 76 -18.44 23.39 55.83
CA PHE A 76 -18.37 22.33 54.81
C PHE A 76 -17.32 22.60 53.73
N LEU A 77 -17.12 23.87 53.35
CA LEU A 77 -16.20 24.29 52.29
C LEU A 77 -14.79 24.63 52.79
N ALA A 78 -14.69 25.40 53.87
CA ALA A 78 -13.43 25.94 54.37
C ALA A 78 -12.49 24.87 54.97
N ASN A 79 -13.03 23.74 55.41
CA ASN A 79 -12.28 22.67 56.09
C ASN A 79 -11.20 21.97 55.24
N ARG A 80 -11.13 22.23 53.91
CA ARG A 80 -10.20 21.58 52.95
C ARG A 80 -10.18 20.04 52.97
N LYS A 81 -11.22 19.41 53.53
CA LYS A 81 -11.41 17.95 53.55
C LYS A 81 -11.62 17.45 52.10
N PRO A 82 -10.70 16.63 51.54
CA PRO A 82 -10.86 16.13 50.18
C PRO A 82 -12.18 15.39 49.98
N GLU A 83 -12.65 14.69 51.02
CA GLU A 83 -13.86 13.87 51.01
C GLU A 83 -15.13 14.68 50.69
N ASN A 84 -15.20 15.93 51.15
CA ASN A 84 -16.29 16.87 50.86
C ASN A 84 -16.25 17.31 49.38
N SER A 85 -15.05 17.62 48.87
CA SER A 85 -14.85 18.02 47.48
C SER A 85 -15.13 16.86 46.53
N HIS A 86 -14.63 15.66 46.81
CA HIS A 86 -14.90 14.45 46.04
C HIS A 86 -16.41 14.17 45.94
N PHE A 87 -17.14 14.23 47.07
CA PHE A 87 -18.61 14.05 47.09
C PHE A 87 -19.33 15.00 46.13
N LEU A 88 -19.03 16.30 46.18
CA LEU A 88 -19.64 17.30 45.29
C LEU A 88 -19.24 17.09 43.83
N VAL A 89 -17.96 16.80 43.57
CA VAL A 89 -17.39 16.57 42.23
C VAL A 89 -18.07 15.38 41.53
N LEU A 90 -18.19 14.23 42.20
CA LEU A 90 -18.83 13.03 41.64
C LEU A 90 -20.29 13.29 41.25
N LEU A 91 -21.07 13.94 42.13
CA LEU A 91 -22.46 14.26 41.84
C LEU A 91 -22.58 15.27 40.69
N ALA A 92 -21.72 16.29 40.67
CA ALA A 92 -21.72 17.28 39.60
C ALA A 92 -21.41 16.65 38.23
N PHE A 93 -20.33 15.86 38.17
CA PHE A 93 -19.91 15.13 36.98
C PHE A 93 -20.99 14.16 36.49
N TYR A 94 -21.63 13.43 37.40
CA TYR A 94 -22.70 12.50 37.08
C TYR A 94 -23.93 13.21 36.48
N CYS A 95 -24.32 14.36 37.04
CA CYS A 95 -25.44 15.13 36.54
C CYS A 95 -25.15 15.75 35.17
N GLY A 96 -23.95 16.28 34.94
CA GLY A 96 -23.55 16.79 33.62
C GLY A 96 -23.47 15.68 32.54
N GLU A 97 -22.91 14.52 32.87
CA GLU A 97 -22.93 13.35 31.98
C GLU A 97 -24.37 12.91 31.68
N MET A 98 -25.23 12.77 32.70
CA MET A 98 -26.63 12.40 32.53
C MET A 98 -27.42 13.42 31.68
N ARG A 99 -27.16 14.72 31.86
CA ARG A 99 -27.72 15.79 31.03
C ARG A 99 -27.29 15.65 29.56
N GLY A 100 -26.01 15.33 29.31
CA GLY A 100 -25.50 15.09 27.96
C GLY A 100 -26.14 13.88 27.27
N ARG A 101 -26.32 12.79 28.02
CA ARG A 101 -27.04 11.58 27.57
C ARG A 101 -28.48 11.89 27.16
N LEU A 102 -29.23 12.58 28.03
CA LEU A 102 -30.59 13.05 27.72
C LEU A 102 -30.63 14.09 26.58
N ALA A 103 -29.53 14.80 26.35
CA ALA A 103 -29.38 15.77 25.29
C ALA A 103 -28.99 15.19 23.92
N GLY A 104 -28.48 13.94 23.88
CA GLY A 104 -27.86 13.32 22.70
C GLY A 104 -26.48 13.88 22.34
N VAL A 105 -25.85 14.66 23.23
CA VAL A 105 -24.60 15.41 22.98
C VAL A 105 -23.70 15.34 24.21
N ALA A 106 -22.45 14.92 24.05
CA ALA A 106 -21.50 14.85 25.17
C ALA A 106 -21.16 16.25 25.73
N PRO A 107 -20.98 16.41 27.06
CA PRO A 107 -20.51 17.64 27.66
C PRO A 107 -19.02 17.89 27.40
N ILE A 108 -18.68 19.10 26.98
CA ILE A 108 -17.33 19.66 27.11
C ILE A 108 -17.23 20.30 28.49
N TRP A 109 -16.20 19.95 29.26
CA TRP A 109 -16.05 20.40 30.64
C TRP A 109 -14.96 21.46 30.76
N GLN A 110 -15.25 22.51 31.51
CA GLN A 110 -14.33 23.60 31.80
C GLN A 110 -14.36 23.92 33.29
N THR A 111 -13.24 24.41 33.83
CA THR A 111 -13.31 25.13 35.12
C THR A 111 -13.88 26.52 34.89
N TYR A 112 -14.34 27.16 35.96
CA TYR A 112 -14.77 28.57 35.93
C TYR A 112 -13.70 29.47 35.29
N GLU A 113 -12.43 29.31 35.66
CA GLU A 113 -11.32 30.16 35.20
C GLU A 113 -11.10 30.01 33.69
N SER A 114 -11.09 28.79 33.16
CA SER A 114 -10.99 28.56 31.72
C SER A 114 -12.21 29.11 30.97
N HIS A 115 -13.42 28.92 31.50
CA HIS A 115 -14.64 29.39 30.86
C HIS A 115 -14.69 30.92 30.74
N ILE A 116 -14.27 31.63 31.80
CA ILE A 116 -14.16 33.09 31.83
C ILE A 116 -12.97 33.59 30.99
N ALA A 117 -11.87 32.86 30.90
CA ALA A 117 -10.76 33.24 30.02
C ALA A 117 -11.17 33.23 28.53
N GLU A 118 -12.00 32.27 28.12
CA GLU A 118 -12.60 32.23 26.78
C GLU A 118 -13.73 33.28 26.59
N ASN A 119 -14.50 33.57 27.65
CA ASN A 119 -15.66 34.47 27.59
C ASN A 119 -15.61 35.57 28.68
N PRO A 120 -14.68 36.54 28.63
CA PRO A 120 -14.46 37.48 29.74
C PRO A 120 -15.68 38.31 30.17
N ALA A 121 -16.63 38.56 29.25
CA ALA A 121 -17.86 39.26 29.56
C ALA A 121 -18.76 38.53 30.58
N MET A 122 -18.66 37.20 30.68
CA MET A 122 -19.47 36.40 31.61
C MET A 122 -19.10 36.66 33.08
N ALA A 123 -17.91 37.18 33.40
CA ALA A 123 -17.47 37.44 34.77
C ALA A 123 -18.34 38.46 35.53
N HIS A 124 -19.11 39.29 34.81
CA HIS A 124 -20.06 40.24 35.39
C HIS A 124 -21.43 39.62 35.71
N ILE A 125 -21.76 38.50 35.06
CA ILE A 125 -23.02 37.74 35.26
C ILE A 125 -22.78 36.59 36.25
N MET A 126 -21.58 36.01 36.22
CA MET A 126 -21.18 34.83 36.97
C MET A 126 -19.96 35.18 37.83
N PRO A 127 -20.13 35.54 39.12
CA PRO A 127 -19.01 35.74 40.03
C PRO A 127 -18.23 34.43 40.33
N PRO A 128 -16.98 34.51 40.81
CA PRO A 128 -16.15 33.33 41.12
C PRO A 128 -16.60 32.63 42.43
N VAL A 129 -17.71 31.90 42.37
CA VAL A 129 -18.32 31.18 43.50
C VAL A 129 -18.27 29.65 43.31
N PRO A 130 -18.26 28.84 44.39
CA PRO A 130 -18.15 27.38 44.32
C PRO A 130 -19.17 26.70 43.40
N GLU A 131 -20.38 27.27 43.28
CA GLU A 131 -21.50 26.76 42.49
C GLU A 131 -21.22 26.78 40.97
N TYR A 132 -20.30 27.62 40.51
CA TYR A 132 -19.90 27.74 39.10
C TYR A 132 -18.53 27.12 38.78
N ARG A 133 -17.87 26.48 39.77
CA ARG A 133 -16.52 25.90 39.65
C ARG A 133 -16.33 25.02 38.41
N PHE A 134 -17.36 24.27 38.02
CA PHE A 134 -17.37 23.44 36.82
C PHE A 134 -18.52 23.84 35.89
N VAL A 135 -18.18 24.02 34.62
CA VAL A 135 -19.12 24.31 33.53
C VAL A 135 -19.18 23.09 32.63
N ALA A 136 -20.39 22.58 32.39
CA ALA A 136 -20.64 21.57 31.37
C ALA A 136 -21.36 22.24 30.19
N THR A 137 -20.68 22.31 29.04
CA THR A 137 -21.15 22.99 27.83
C THR A 137 -21.55 21.95 26.78
N TYR A 138 -22.71 22.14 26.14
CA TYR A 138 -23.28 21.22 25.14
C TYR A 138 -23.55 21.98 23.85
N HIS A 139 -22.99 21.50 22.74
CA HIS A 139 -23.09 22.15 21.43
C HIS A 139 -24.10 21.40 20.57
N ARG A 140 -25.23 22.05 20.28
CA ARG A 140 -26.21 21.57 19.29
C ARG A 140 -26.10 22.42 18.03
N ALA A 141 -26.60 21.90 16.91
CA ALA A 141 -26.42 22.49 15.57
C ALA A 141 -26.72 23.99 15.43
N ASN A 142 -27.60 24.55 16.28
CA ASN A 142 -28.00 25.96 16.26
C ASN A 142 -27.82 26.70 17.60
N ASP A 143 -27.33 26.05 18.67
CA ASP A 143 -27.37 26.64 20.03
C ASP A 143 -26.34 26.00 20.99
N ILE A 144 -25.88 26.77 21.98
CA ILE A 144 -24.89 26.38 22.98
C ILE A 144 -25.53 26.44 24.37
N TYR A 145 -25.73 25.28 24.99
CA TYR A 145 -26.28 25.20 26.34
C TYR A 145 -25.17 25.05 27.37
N GLN A 146 -25.29 25.77 28.48
CA GLN A 146 -24.44 25.61 29.65
C GLN A 146 -25.22 24.95 30.79
N HIS A 147 -24.51 24.24 31.65
CA HIS A 147 -25.05 23.70 32.90
C HIS A 147 -23.99 23.79 33.98
N PHE A 148 -24.44 24.17 35.17
CA PHE A 148 -23.62 24.34 36.37
C PHE A 148 -24.19 23.37 37.42
N PRO A 149 -23.79 22.08 37.40
CA PRO A 149 -24.46 21.03 38.17
C PRO A 149 -24.48 21.33 39.68
N LEU A 150 -23.42 21.98 40.15
CA LEU A 150 -23.23 22.34 41.55
C LEU A 150 -24.33 23.29 42.06
N VAL A 151 -24.87 24.20 41.23
CA VAL A 151 -25.95 25.14 41.65
C VAL A 151 -27.13 24.39 42.29
N ALA A 152 -27.58 23.28 41.70
CA ALA A 152 -28.71 22.51 42.21
C ALA A 152 -28.33 21.62 43.41
N ILE A 153 -27.07 21.18 43.49
CA ILE A 153 -26.56 20.36 44.60
C ILE A 153 -26.36 21.23 45.85
N PHE A 154 -25.80 22.43 45.69
CA PHE A 154 -25.66 23.41 46.77
C PHE A 154 -27.02 23.88 47.29
N GLU A 155 -27.95 24.25 46.41
CA GLU A 155 -29.31 24.65 46.82
C GLU A 155 -30.00 23.57 47.67
N ARG A 156 -29.83 22.29 47.32
CA ARG A 156 -30.53 21.22 48.05
C ARG A 156 -29.88 20.86 49.39
N LEU A 157 -28.58 21.11 49.55
CA LEU A 157 -27.84 20.92 50.81
C LEU A 157 -27.91 22.14 51.74
N PHE A 158 -27.86 23.34 51.17
CA PHE A 158 -27.76 24.63 51.86
C PHE A 158 -28.75 25.64 51.27
N PRO A 159 -30.07 25.39 51.33
CA PRO A 159 -31.07 26.29 50.77
C PRO A 159 -31.08 27.64 51.49
N GLU A 160 -31.47 28.71 50.79
CA GLU A 160 -31.64 30.04 51.38
C GLU A 160 -32.94 30.16 52.20
N TYR A 161 -33.89 29.23 51.99
CA TYR A 161 -35.18 29.14 52.66
C TYR A 161 -35.43 27.74 53.26
N ASP A 162 -36.52 27.57 54.01
CA ASP A 162 -36.85 26.30 54.71
C ASP A 162 -37.02 25.09 53.76
N GLU A 163 -37.41 25.32 52.49
CA GLU A 163 -37.48 24.29 51.44
C GLU A 163 -36.56 24.66 50.25
N PRO A 164 -35.87 23.68 49.64
CA PRO A 164 -34.95 23.93 48.52
C PRO A 164 -35.69 24.19 47.20
N GLU A 165 -35.54 25.39 46.64
CA GLU A 165 -36.20 25.79 45.38
C GLU A 165 -35.80 24.92 44.17
N LYS A 166 -34.61 24.32 44.21
CA LYS A 166 -34.04 23.56 43.09
C LYS A 166 -33.95 22.07 43.42
N SER A 167 -34.27 21.25 42.42
CA SER A 167 -34.08 19.80 42.42
C SER A 167 -32.99 19.46 41.41
N VAL A 168 -32.12 18.51 41.76
CA VAL A 168 -31.10 17.93 40.89
C VAL A 168 -31.76 17.24 39.71
N TYR A 169 -32.87 16.50 39.90
CA TYR A 169 -33.67 15.93 38.82
C TYR A 169 -34.11 17.01 37.82
N PHE A 170 -34.86 18.03 38.28
CA PHE A 170 -35.39 19.07 37.39
C PHE A 170 -34.31 19.95 36.75
N SER A 171 -33.19 20.19 37.45
CA SER A 171 -32.05 20.96 36.90
C SER A 171 -31.24 20.15 35.89
N THR A 172 -31.22 18.82 36.00
CA THR A 172 -30.42 17.92 35.15
C THR A 172 -31.16 17.54 33.87
N ILE A 173 -32.48 17.27 33.93
CA ILE A 173 -33.25 16.86 32.73
C ILE A 173 -33.21 17.91 31.61
N THR A 174 -33.17 17.42 30.37
CA THR A 174 -33.19 18.21 29.14
C THR A 174 -33.60 17.32 27.97
N GLY A 175 -33.81 17.91 26.78
CA GLY A 175 -34.00 17.16 25.54
C GLY A 175 -35.09 16.10 25.63
N ASN A 176 -34.81 14.93 25.07
CA ASN A 176 -35.79 13.86 24.85
C ASN A 176 -36.04 12.98 26.09
N HIS A 177 -35.84 13.52 27.30
CA HIS A 177 -36.04 12.81 28.56
C HIS A 177 -37.42 12.14 28.72
N ALA A 178 -38.47 12.69 28.10
CA ALA A 178 -39.81 12.10 28.11
C ALA A 178 -39.93 10.77 27.33
N ASN A 179 -38.92 10.41 26.52
CA ASN A 179 -38.90 9.16 25.75
C ASN A 179 -38.37 7.96 26.55
N PHE A 180 -37.77 8.18 27.72
CA PHE A 180 -37.15 7.13 28.54
C PHE A 180 -38.01 6.79 29.76
N ALA A 181 -38.14 5.51 30.09
CA ALA A 181 -38.81 5.09 31.32
C ALA A 181 -37.97 5.43 32.57
N PRO A 182 -38.58 5.55 33.78
CA PRO A 182 -37.86 5.96 34.99
C PRO A 182 -36.61 5.14 35.31
N ASP A 183 -36.67 3.82 35.15
CA ASP A 183 -35.58 2.88 35.43
C ASP A 183 -34.84 2.42 34.15
N GLU A 184 -35.03 3.12 33.03
CA GLU A 184 -34.31 2.86 31.77
C GLU A 184 -32.95 3.56 31.77
N VAL A 185 -31.89 2.84 31.39
CA VAL A 185 -30.52 3.36 31.34
C VAL A 185 -30.35 4.20 30.08
N VAL A 186 -30.11 5.50 30.25
CA VAL A 186 -29.95 6.41 29.12
C VAL A 186 -28.58 6.17 28.45
N PRO A 187 -28.52 5.96 27.12
CA PRO A 187 -27.29 5.60 26.41
C PRO A 187 -26.23 6.72 26.50
N PRO A 188 -24.93 6.38 26.41
CA PRO A 188 -23.86 7.38 26.38
C PRO A 188 -24.01 8.30 25.16
N ALA A 189 -23.82 9.60 25.36
CA ALA A 189 -23.72 10.54 24.25
C ALA A 189 -22.30 10.50 23.66
N PHE A 190 -22.23 10.53 22.32
CA PHE A 190 -20.98 10.73 21.60
C PHE A 190 -20.65 12.22 21.47
N GLN A 191 -19.38 12.48 21.20
CA GLN A 191 -18.85 13.74 20.73
C GLN A 191 -18.40 13.56 19.27
N SER A 192 -18.59 14.62 18.49
CA SER A 192 -17.96 14.80 17.19
C SER A 192 -17.27 16.15 17.22
N LEU A 193 -16.22 16.31 16.43
CA LEU A 193 -15.84 17.65 15.98
C LEU A 193 -17.04 18.23 15.20
N PRO A 194 -17.47 19.48 15.46
CA PRO A 194 -18.73 20.01 14.95
C PRO A 194 -18.59 20.45 13.48
N PHE A 195 -18.48 19.45 12.62
CA PHE A 195 -18.30 19.56 11.19
C PHE A 195 -19.34 18.67 10.50
N ASP A 196 -20.34 19.28 9.86
CA ASP A 196 -21.31 18.56 9.04
C ASP A 196 -20.65 18.20 7.69
N LEU A 197 -20.09 17.00 7.64
CA LEU A 197 -19.45 16.45 6.45
C LEU A 197 -20.44 16.28 5.28
N GLN A 198 -21.72 16.02 5.56
CA GLN A 198 -22.71 15.83 4.51
C GLN A 198 -23.06 17.18 3.86
N ALA A 199 -23.29 18.22 4.65
CA ALA A 199 -23.47 19.60 4.16
C ALA A 199 -22.20 20.12 3.45
N ALA A 200 -21.02 19.89 4.02
CA ALA A 200 -19.76 20.30 3.42
C ALA A 200 -19.43 19.57 2.10
N CYS A 201 -19.96 18.35 1.89
CA CYS A 201 -19.96 17.71 0.57
C CYS A 201 -20.99 18.32 -0.37
N GLN A 202 -22.20 18.64 0.11
CA GLN A 202 -23.25 19.24 -0.71
C GLN A 202 -22.88 20.62 -1.25
N ASP A 203 -22.27 21.48 -0.43
CA ASP A 203 -21.82 22.83 -0.84
C ASP A 203 -20.52 22.82 -1.67
N LEU A 204 -19.92 21.65 -1.91
CA LEU A 204 -18.66 21.53 -2.65
C LEU A 204 -18.90 21.63 -4.17
N SER A 205 -18.21 22.58 -4.81
CA SER A 205 -18.33 22.81 -6.25
C SER A 205 -17.81 21.63 -7.09
N ALA A 206 -18.32 21.50 -8.32
CA ALA A 206 -17.98 20.39 -9.22
C ALA A 206 -16.47 20.22 -9.49
N HIS A 207 -15.68 21.27 -9.32
CA HIS A 207 -14.22 21.28 -9.45
C HIS A 207 -13.51 20.28 -8.48
N TRP A 208 -14.12 19.99 -7.34
CA TRP A 208 -13.53 19.16 -6.28
C TRP A 208 -14.02 17.70 -6.26
N GLN A 209 -14.86 17.27 -7.21
CA GLN A 209 -15.42 15.92 -7.18
C GLN A 209 -14.33 14.84 -7.31
N SER A 210 -13.40 15.01 -8.26
CA SER A 210 -12.27 14.10 -8.47
C SER A 210 -11.20 14.16 -7.36
N TYR A 211 -11.19 15.19 -6.52
CA TYR A 211 -10.35 15.26 -5.32
C TYR A 211 -10.85 14.31 -4.21
N LEU A 212 -12.18 14.15 -4.09
CA LEU A 212 -12.78 13.24 -3.12
C LEU A 212 -12.82 11.77 -3.59
N GLN A 213 -12.43 11.50 -4.84
CA GLN A 213 -12.23 10.15 -5.35
C GLN A 213 -10.86 9.59 -4.96
N ILE A 214 -10.86 8.29 -4.64
CA ILE A 214 -9.67 7.46 -4.48
C ILE A 214 -9.57 6.56 -5.71
N LEU A 215 -8.38 6.47 -6.31
CA LEU A 215 -8.02 5.41 -7.24
C LEU A 215 -7.20 4.35 -6.47
N PRO A 216 -7.76 3.16 -6.17
CA PRO A 216 -7.04 2.13 -5.44
C PRO A 216 -5.76 1.69 -6.20
N PRO A 217 -4.60 1.54 -5.55
CA PRO A 217 -3.44 0.91 -6.16
C PRO A 217 -3.67 -0.60 -6.31
N LYS A 218 -3.05 -1.24 -7.31
CA LYS A 218 -3.39 -2.63 -7.68
C LYS A 218 -3.25 -3.63 -6.53
N TRP A 219 -2.23 -3.45 -5.69
CA TRP A 219 -1.95 -4.34 -4.56
C TRP A 219 -3.10 -4.46 -3.55
N LEU A 220 -3.96 -3.44 -3.48
CA LEU A 220 -5.10 -3.39 -2.56
C LEU A 220 -6.21 -4.38 -2.96
N PHE A 221 -6.32 -4.79 -4.23
CA PHE A 221 -7.40 -5.68 -4.67
C PHE A 221 -7.29 -7.09 -4.07
N GLY A 222 -8.10 -7.34 -3.05
CA GLY A 222 -8.08 -8.58 -2.27
C GLY A 222 -7.32 -8.48 -0.95
N ASP A 223 -6.77 -7.31 -0.61
CA ASP A 223 -6.44 -6.90 0.77
C ASP A 223 -7.75 -6.64 1.55
N GLU A 224 -7.68 -6.66 2.88
CA GLU A 224 -8.82 -6.33 3.75
C GLU A 224 -9.20 -4.85 3.62
N LEU A 225 -8.23 -3.96 3.41
CA LEU A 225 -8.40 -2.50 3.27
C LEU A 225 -9.32 -2.06 2.12
N MET A 226 -9.73 -2.97 1.21
CA MET A 226 -10.84 -2.67 0.29
C MET A 226 -12.19 -2.50 0.99
N SER A 227 -12.33 -2.88 2.27
CA SER A 227 -13.52 -2.57 3.08
C SER A 227 -13.65 -1.05 3.29
N GLN A 228 -12.56 -0.39 3.71
CA GLN A 228 -12.47 1.07 3.81
C GLN A 228 -12.81 1.74 2.47
N ILE A 229 -12.19 1.29 1.36
CA ILE A 229 -12.47 1.85 0.02
C ILE A 229 -13.97 1.75 -0.31
N LYS A 230 -14.59 0.59 -0.12
CA LYS A 230 -16.03 0.39 -0.33
C LYS A 230 -16.89 1.25 0.59
N ALA A 231 -16.39 1.62 1.77
CA ALA A 231 -17.08 2.45 2.74
C ALA A 231 -16.92 3.96 2.51
N VAL A 232 -15.96 4.42 1.69
CA VAL A 232 -15.75 5.86 1.37
C VAL A 232 -17.06 6.61 1.05
N PRO A 233 -18.01 6.09 0.26
CA PRO A 233 -19.26 6.80 -0.01
C PRO A 233 -20.17 6.89 1.22
N THR A 234 -20.19 5.87 2.08
CA THR A 234 -20.93 5.88 3.35
C THR A 234 -20.27 6.81 4.37
N LEU A 235 -18.93 6.86 4.39
CA LEU A 235 -18.16 7.78 5.22
C LEU A 235 -18.48 9.24 4.88
N TYR A 236 -18.59 9.61 3.59
CA TYR A 236 -19.05 10.95 3.21
C TYR A 236 -20.54 11.23 3.48
N GLN A 237 -21.39 10.21 3.57
CA GLN A 237 -22.86 10.39 3.75
C GLN A 237 -23.34 10.33 5.21
N LYS A 238 -22.64 9.58 6.06
CA LYS A 238 -23.02 9.29 7.45
C LYS A 238 -21.88 9.46 8.44
N GLY A 239 -20.63 9.51 7.97
CA GLY A 239 -19.47 9.50 8.84
C GLY A 239 -19.35 10.81 9.62
N ARG A 240 -18.95 10.69 10.88
CA ARG A 240 -18.71 11.83 11.77
C ARG A 240 -17.22 12.02 12.00
N VAL A 241 -16.81 13.26 12.26
CA VAL A 241 -15.41 13.61 12.43
C VAL A 241 -15.00 13.48 13.90
N VAL A 242 -13.91 12.76 14.16
CA VAL A 242 -13.24 12.65 15.47
C VAL A 242 -11.73 12.79 15.30
N TRP A 243 -10.98 12.88 16.39
CA TRP A 243 -9.52 12.80 16.34
C TRP A 243 -9.02 11.36 16.24
N GLY A 244 -8.05 11.13 15.35
CA GLY A 244 -7.24 9.93 15.28
C GLY A 244 -5.77 10.24 15.61
N ALA A 245 -5.08 9.27 16.22
CA ALA A 245 -3.66 9.33 16.52
C ALA A 245 -2.89 8.23 15.79
N LEU A 246 -1.74 8.60 15.23
CA LEU A 246 -0.83 7.70 14.55
C LEU A 246 -0.02 6.87 15.55
N VAL A 247 -0.14 5.53 15.46
CA VAL A 247 0.76 4.60 16.15
C VAL A 247 1.96 4.28 15.26
N GLN A 248 1.71 3.95 13.98
CA GLN A 248 2.75 3.59 13.01
C GLN A 248 2.29 3.89 11.58
N ALA A 249 3.21 4.18 10.67
CA ALA A 249 2.93 4.28 9.24
C ALA A 249 4.02 3.61 8.40
N ASN A 250 3.71 3.28 7.15
CA ASN A 250 4.72 2.95 6.17
C ASN A 250 5.62 4.18 5.91
N ASN A 251 6.95 3.99 5.90
CA ASN A 251 7.93 5.06 5.72
C ASN A 251 7.67 5.96 4.51
N MET A 252 7.12 5.41 3.42
CA MET A 252 6.80 6.16 2.20
C MET A 252 5.90 7.37 2.48
N LEU A 253 4.97 7.28 3.44
CA LEU A 253 4.03 8.35 3.77
C LEU A 253 4.71 9.63 4.32
N PHE A 254 5.98 9.56 4.71
CA PHE A 254 6.78 10.70 5.17
C PHE A 254 7.73 11.27 4.10
N GLU A 255 7.74 10.72 2.88
CA GLU A 255 8.61 11.09 1.76
C GLU A 255 7.88 12.03 0.78
N ALA A 256 8.38 13.26 0.56
CA ALA A 256 7.70 14.25 -0.29
C ALA A 256 7.57 13.83 -1.77
N ASP A 257 8.62 13.21 -2.32
CA ASP A 257 8.67 12.86 -3.74
C ASP A 257 7.95 11.55 -4.11
N ASN A 258 7.53 10.75 -3.12
CA ASN A 258 6.92 9.45 -3.33
C ASN A 258 5.38 9.55 -3.51
N PRO A 259 4.79 9.15 -4.65
CA PRO A 259 3.34 9.18 -4.85
C PRO A 259 2.58 8.01 -4.19
N ALA A 260 3.28 6.99 -3.67
CA ALA A 260 2.64 5.78 -3.15
C ALA A 260 1.80 6.05 -1.90
N SER A 261 0.49 5.75 -1.99
CA SER A 261 -0.44 5.71 -0.86
C SER A 261 -0.40 4.33 -0.21
N CYS A 262 -0.37 4.29 1.13
CA CYS A 262 0.05 3.11 1.91
C CYS A 262 -0.76 2.94 3.21
N PRO A 263 -0.64 1.79 3.90
CA PRO A 263 -1.22 1.59 5.23
C PRO A 263 -0.59 2.48 6.33
N ALA A 264 -1.42 2.84 7.31
CA ALA A 264 -1.01 3.36 8.61
C ALA A 264 -1.89 2.75 9.73
N GLU A 265 -1.28 2.52 10.89
CA GLU A 265 -1.94 2.11 12.13
C GLU A 265 -2.34 3.34 12.94
N ILE A 266 -3.64 3.48 13.19
CA ILE A 266 -4.19 4.54 14.03
C ILE A 266 -4.88 3.97 15.26
N ILE A 267 -4.95 4.78 16.32
CA ILE A 267 -5.99 4.66 17.34
C ILE A 267 -6.94 5.85 17.30
N TYR A 268 -8.19 5.63 17.69
CA TYR A 268 -9.18 6.67 17.96
C TYR A 268 -10.13 6.21 19.05
N ASP A 269 -10.80 7.16 19.69
CA ASP A 269 -11.90 6.87 20.61
C ASP A 269 -13.21 6.91 19.82
N LYS A 270 -13.95 5.79 19.78
CA LYS A 270 -15.26 5.74 19.10
C LYS A 270 -16.20 6.81 19.64
N SER A 271 -16.20 7.11 20.93
CA SER A 271 -17.08 8.15 21.49
C SER A 271 -16.62 9.57 21.14
N GLY A 272 -15.40 9.77 20.66
CA GLY A 272 -14.85 11.07 20.25
C GLY A 272 -14.52 12.03 21.40
N ARG A 273 -14.43 11.54 22.65
CA ARG A 273 -14.31 12.36 23.88
C ARG A 273 -12.88 12.39 24.44
N THR A 274 -12.00 11.50 24.00
CA THR A 274 -10.59 11.45 24.43
C THR A 274 -9.82 12.67 23.91
N PRO A 275 -9.16 13.48 24.78
CA PRO A 275 -8.41 14.66 24.34
C PRO A 275 -7.27 14.35 23.36
N PRO A 276 -6.97 15.22 22.38
CA PRO A 276 -5.93 14.97 21.36
C PRO A 276 -4.53 14.68 21.92
N HIS A 277 -4.13 15.34 23.02
CA HIS A 277 -2.83 15.12 23.66
C HIS A 277 -2.76 13.72 24.29
N LEU A 278 -3.78 13.32 25.05
CA LEU A 278 -3.88 12.01 25.67
C LEU A 278 -3.93 10.91 24.60
N LEU A 279 -4.71 11.09 23.52
CA LEU A 279 -4.73 10.15 22.41
C LEU A 279 -3.35 9.99 21.75
N HIS A 280 -2.54 11.05 21.69
CA HIS A 280 -1.16 10.97 21.21
C HIS A 280 -0.23 10.21 22.17
N GLU A 281 -0.27 10.51 23.48
CA GLU A 281 0.52 9.82 24.51
C GLU A 281 0.23 8.31 24.54
N LEU A 282 -1.05 7.94 24.36
CA LEU A 282 -1.49 6.56 24.27
C LEU A 282 -0.98 5.89 22.98
N ALA A 283 -0.96 6.60 21.85
CA ALA A 283 -0.39 6.09 20.60
C ALA A 283 1.14 5.90 20.68
N GLN A 284 1.87 6.84 21.30
CA GLN A 284 3.31 6.68 21.60
C GLN A 284 3.57 5.47 22.51
N THR A 285 2.72 5.27 23.53
CA THR A 285 2.80 4.12 24.44
C THR A 285 2.64 2.80 23.68
N LEU A 286 1.65 2.71 22.78
CA LEU A 286 1.44 1.52 21.95
C LEU A 286 2.59 1.27 20.97
N LEU A 287 3.14 2.32 20.34
CA LEU A 287 4.31 2.21 19.46
C LEU A 287 5.54 1.64 20.19
N SER A 288 5.69 1.89 21.50
CA SER A 288 6.79 1.32 22.29
C SER A 288 6.78 -0.22 22.27
N PHE A 289 5.60 -0.85 22.21
CA PHE A 289 5.44 -2.31 22.21
C PHE A 289 6.03 -2.98 20.97
N LYS A 290 6.21 -2.25 19.87
CA LYS A 290 6.94 -2.75 18.69
C LYS A 290 8.37 -3.19 19.05
N LYS A 291 9.05 -2.44 19.93
CA LYS A 291 10.43 -2.74 20.36
C LYS A 291 10.47 -3.83 21.43
N GLN A 292 9.54 -3.80 22.38
CA GLN A 292 9.46 -4.77 23.47
C GLN A 292 8.01 -4.93 23.94
N ILE A 293 7.47 -6.14 23.82
CA ILE A 293 6.15 -6.48 24.39
C ILE A 293 6.35 -6.77 25.89
N PRO A 294 5.67 -6.08 26.83
CA PRO A 294 5.72 -6.44 28.24
C PRO A 294 5.03 -7.78 28.51
N ASP A 295 5.47 -8.52 29.52
CA ASP A 295 4.93 -9.86 29.82
C ASP A 295 3.50 -9.82 30.35
N ASP A 296 3.21 -8.87 31.26
CA ASP A 296 1.94 -8.67 31.96
C ASP A 296 1.08 -7.60 31.28
N ILE A 297 0.51 -7.94 30.11
CA ILE A 297 -0.50 -7.13 29.42
C ILE A 297 -1.72 -7.97 29.02
N PRO A 298 -2.92 -7.37 28.98
CA PRO A 298 -4.14 -8.04 28.49
C PRO A 298 -3.94 -8.75 27.13
N PRO A 299 -4.53 -9.95 26.92
CA PRO A 299 -4.31 -10.73 25.70
C PRO A 299 -4.55 -9.99 24.39
N LYS A 300 -5.50 -9.05 24.37
CA LYS A 300 -5.83 -8.26 23.18
C LYS A 300 -4.81 -7.14 22.88
N LEU A 301 -4.16 -6.57 23.90
CA LEU A 301 -2.99 -5.72 23.72
C LEU A 301 -1.77 -6.53 23.29
N LYS A 302 -1.62 -7.77 23.77
CA LYS A 302 -0.57 -8.70 23.31
C LYS A 302 -0.73 -9.06 21.83
N GLN A 303 -1.95 -9.31 21.38
CA GLN A 303 -2.28 -9.49 19.97
C GLN A 303 -1.96 -8.24 19.13
N TYR A 304 -2.31 -7.04 19.60
CA TYR A 304 -2.00 -5.79 18.90
C TYR A 304 -0.49 -5.52 18.82
N ALA A 305 0.25 -5.75 19.91
CA ALA A 305 1.71 -5.62 19.93
C ALA A 305 2.41 -6.61 18.97
N GLN A 306 1.92 -7.85 18.88
CA GLN A 306 2.39 -8.83 17.89
C GLN A 306 2.10 -8.39 16.44
N HIS A 307 0.96 -7.73 16.20
CA HIS A 307 0.64 -7.12 14.91
C HIS A 307 1.57 -5.94 14.57
N LEU A 308 1.88 -5.03 15.52
CA LEU A 308 2.84 -3.93 15.30
C LEU A 308 4.25 -4.42 14.94
N GLN A 309 4.63 -5.62 15.38
CA GLN A 309 5.88 -6.29 14.99
C GLN A 309 5.82 -6.96 13.60
N ASN A 310 4.63 -7.12 13.01
CA ASN A 310 4.42 -7.74 11.70
C ASN A 310 3.66 -6.79 10.75
N GLU A 311 4.44 -5.89 10.11
CA GLU A 311 3.97 -4.83 9.21
C GLU A 311 3.18 -5.31 7.97
N ARG A 312 3.06 -6.63 7.75
CA ARG A 312 2.27 -7.24 6.67
C ARG A 312 0.80 -7.45 7.06
N THR A 313 0.50 -7.57 8.35
CA THR A 313 -0.86 -7.86 8.86
C THR A 313 -1.77 -6.62 8.90
N ARG A 314 -3.05 -6.83 9.21
CA ARG A 314 -4.06 -5.78 9.43
C ARG A 314 -4.66 -5.93 10.81
N PHE A 315 -5.19 -4.84 11.37
CA PHE A 315 -5.91 -4.84 12.64
C PHE A 315 -7.16 -3.96 12.54
N SER A 316 -8.24 -4.35 13.20
CA SER A 316 -9.47 -3.55 13.37
C SER A 316 -10.17 -4.04 14.63
N SER A 317 -9.94 -3.39 15.77
CA SER A 317 -10.57 -3.80 17.03
C SER A 317 -10.40 -2.80 18.17
N GLU A 318 -11.36 -2.84 19.10
CA GLU A 318 -11.26 -2.17 20.40
C GLU A 318 -10.13 -2.78 21.24
N LEU A 319 -9.21 -1.95 21.70
CA LEU A 319 -8.21 -2.27 22.72
C LEU A 319 -8.81 -2.06 24.12
N PRO A 320 -8.46 -2.88 25.12
CA PRO A 320 -8.86 -2.62 26.50
C PRO A 320 -8.26 -1.29 26.95
N ALA A 321 -9.08 -0.49 27.64
CA ALA A 321 -8.71 0.83 28.15
C ALA A 321 -7.46 0.73 29.07
N PRO A 322 -6.39 1.49 28.79
CA PRO A 322 -5.21 1.55 29.66
C PRO A 322 -5.55 2.06 31.06
N PRO A 323 -4.81 1.70 32.13
CA PRO A 323 -5.13 2.13 33.51
C PRO A 323 -5.20 3.65 33.75
N THR A 324 -4.70 4.44 32.80
CA THR A 324 -4.69 5.91 32.80
C THR A 324 -5.90 6.55 32.12
N THR A 325 -6.75 5.80 31.40
CA THR A 325 -7.95 6.35 30.77
C THR A 325 -9.09 5.34 30.75
N VAL A 326 -10.32 5.82 30.63
CA VAL A 326 -11.53 4.99 30.80
C VAL A 326 -12.22 4.66 29.48
N MET A 327 -11.59 5.05 28.38
CA MET A 327 -12.16 5.13 27.05
C MET A 327 -11.81 3.89 26.23
N SER A 328 -12.79 3.30 25.52
CA SER A 328 -12.53 2.18 24.60
C SER A 328 -11.84 2.71 23.35
N LEU A 329 -10.51 2.60 23.32
CA LEU A 329 -9.70 2.93 22.15
C LEU A 329 -9.97 1.89 21.05
N TYR A 330 -10.28 2.33 19.85
CA TYR A 330 -10.30 1.49 18.67
C TYR A 330 -8.97 1.60 17.92
N ALA A 331 -8.27 0.49 17.71
CA ALA A 331 -7.10 0.44 16.85
C ALA A 331 -7.48 -0.10 15.47
N LYS A 332 -6.99 0.56 14.42
CA LYS A 332 -7.31 0.19 13.03
C LYS A 332 -6.15 0.48 12.07
N THR A 333 -5.87 -0.46 11.18
CA THR A 333 -5.12 -0.20 9.95
C THR A 333 -6.01 0.56 8.98
N ILE A 334 -5.56 1.73 8.50
CA ILE A 334 -6.22 2.49 7.43
C ILE A 334 -5.29 2.63 6.21
N PHE A 335 -5.88 2.62 5.03
CA PHE A 335 -5.24 3.09 3.80
C PHE A 335 -5.22 4.63 3.79
N VAL A 336 -4.02 5.22 3.76
CA VAL A 336 -3.82 6.67 3.73
C VAL A 336 -3.72 7.14 2.28
N TRP A 337 -4.80 7.74 1.77
CA TRP A 337 -4.81 8.38 0.45
C TRP A 337 -4.14 9.74 0.50
N ARG A 338 -2.96 9.85 -0.11
CA ARG A 338 -2.08 11.02 0.07
C ARG A 338 -2.65 12.37 -0.40
N PRO A 339 -3.48 12.47 -1.45
CA PRO A 339 -4.17 13.72 -1.79
C PRO A 339 -5.06 14.30 -0.67
N HIS A 340 -5.43 13.49 0.32
CA HIS A 340 -6.23 13.92 1.47
C HIS A 340 -5.37 14.52 2.61
N LEU A 341 -4.04 14.50 2.49
CA LEU A 341 -3.10 15.15 3.39
C LEU A 341 -2.73 16.58 2.89
N PRO A 342 -2.49 17.56 3.78
CA PRO A 342 -2.19 18.96 3.42
C PRO A 342 -1.10 19.18 2.36
N ASP A 343 0.01 18.49 2.53
CA ASP A 343 1.29 18.55 1.82
C ASP A 343 1.63 17.22 1.12
N ALA A 344 0.61 16.35 0.97
CA ALA A 344 0.75 14.93 0.63
C ALA A 344 1.64 14.10 1.57
N MET A 345 2.07 14.59 2.73
CA MET A 345 2.88 13.87 3.72
C MET A 345 2.15 13.68 5.04
N LEU A 346 2.51 12.63 5.78
CA LEU A 346 1.96 12.33 7.11
C LEU A 346 2.73 13.09 8.21
N THR A 347 2.64 14.42 8.19
CA THR A 347 3.57 15.31 8.91
C THR A 347 3.26 15.46 10.42
N LEU A 348 2.00 15.40 10.86
CA LEU A 348 1.64 15.39 12.30
C LEU A 348 1.08 14.03 12.74
N PRO A 349 1.31 13.62 14.00
CA PRO A 349 0.88 12.31 14.52
C PRO A 349 -0.58 12.32 15.04
N ILE A 350 -1.29 13.43 14.91
CA ILE A 350 -2.71 13.58 15.23
C ILE A 350 -3.39 14.21 14.00
N PHE A 351 -4.59 13.76 13.64
CA PHE A 351 -5.36 14.33 12.54
C PHE A 351 -6.86 14.08 12.70
N PRO A 352 -7.73 14.92 12.10
CA PRO A 352 -9.15 14.60 11.99
C PRO A 352 -9.35 13.37 11.09
N ILE A 353 -10.14 12.42 11.57
CA ILE A 353 -10.60 11.25 10.82
C ILE A 353 -12.13 11.26 10.73
N ILE A 354 -12.65 10.71 9.64
CA ILE A 354 -14.05 10.36 9.47
C ILE A 354 -14.21 8.91 9.94
N ILE A 355 -15.17 8.64 10.83
CA ILE A 355 -15.52 7.29 11.27
C ILE A 355 -16.99 6.98 10.98
N ASN A 356 -17.32 5.72 10.73
CA ASN A 356 -18.70 5.25 10.55
C ASN A 356 -19.06 4.16 11.58
N ASP A 357 -20.01 4.46 12.46
CA ASP A 357 -20.46 3.56 13.52
C ASP A 357 -21.21 2.32 13.01
N ASP A 358 -21.75 2.34 11.78
CA ASP A 358 -22.45 1.19 11.19
C ASP A 358 -21.49 0.01 10.85
N ASN A 359 -20.19 0.27 10.64
CA ASN A 359 -19.26 -0.74 10.11
C ASN A 359 -17.79 -0.64 10.57
N ASP A 360 -17.47 0.18 11.57
CA ASP A 360 -16.11 0.39 12.09
C ASP A 360 -15.07 0.82 11.01
N GLU A 361 -15.51 1.40 9.89
CA GLU A 361 -14.58 1.95 8.89
C GLU A 361 -14.19 3.39 9.20
N ALA A 362 -12.95 3.75 8.84
CA ALA A 362 -12.36 5.04 9.12
C ALA A 362 -11.42 5.49 7.99
N MET A 363 -11.33 6.80 7.76
CA MET A 363 -10.33 7.41 6.87
C MET A 363 -9.97 8.82 7.34
N ILE A 364 -8.83 9.37 6.89
CA ILE A 364 -8.46 10.76 7.20
C ILE A 364 -9.49 11.72 6.58
N LEU A 365 -9.90 12.76 7.32
CA LEU A 365 -10.76 13.83 6.77
C LEU A 365 -9.98 14.57 5.67
N PRO A 366 -10.48 14.64 4.42
CA PRO A 366 -9.74 15.29 3.34
C PRO A 366 -9.37 16.74 3.63
N ALA A 367 -8.09 17.07 3.46
CA ALA A 367 -7.49 18.38 3.72
C ALA A 367 -8.32 19.59 3.24
N LYS A 368 -9.01 19.48 2.09
CA LYS A 368 -9.93 20.51 1.56
C LYS A 368 -10.99 21.00 2.56
N PHE A 369 -11.39 20.16 3.51
CA PHE A 369 -12.40 20.48 4.52
C PHE A 369 -11.87 21.29 5.71
N TRP A 370 -10.56 21.23 5.99
CA TRP A 370 -9.93 21.89 7.15
C TRP A 370 -8.75 22.82 6.79
N ALA A 371 -8.51 23.09 5.50
CA ALA A 371 -7.44 23.97 5.02
C ALA A 371 -7.48 25.42 5.57
N HIS A 372 -8.61 25.85 6.14
CA HIS A 372 -8.80 27.17 6.77
C HIS A 372 -8.39 27.21 8.25
N THR A 373 -7.98 26.08 8.85
CA THR A 373 -7.71 25.94 10.29
C THR A 373 -6.25 26.27 10.65
N GLU A 374 -6.01 26.69 11.90
CA GLU A 374 -4.67 26.73 12.47
C GLU A 374 -4.01 25.35 12.47
N TYR A 375 -4.79 24.26 12.58
CA TYR A 375 -4.23 22.91 12.58
C TYR A 375 -3.60 22.57 11.21
N TYR A 376 -4.22 23.01 10.11
CA TYR A 376 -3.62 22.93 8.78
C TYR A 376 -2.33 23.75 8.69
N GLN A 377 -2.33 24.98 9.22
CA GLN A 377 -1.13 25.82 9.27
C GLN A 377 0.00 25.15 10.08
N LYS A 378 -0.31 24.51 11.21
CA LYS A 378 0.64 23.76 12.05
C LYS A 378 1.20 22.51 11.36
N TRP A 379 0.44 21.90 10.43
CA TRP A 379 0.91 20.78 9.62
C TRP A 379 1.98 21.21 8.61
N ILE A 380 1.71 22.28 7.86
CA ILE A 380 2.61 22.79 6.82
C ILE A 380 3.78 23.64 7.39
N ALA A 381 3.69 24.09 8.64
CA ALA A 381 4.74 24.90 9.29
C ALA A 381 5.97 24.10 9.77
N ASN A 382 6.07 22.80 9.46
CA ASN A 382 7.19 21.95 9.87
C ASN A 382 8.09 21.64 8.67
N PRO A 383 9.13 22.45 8.40
CA PRO A 383 9.80 22.46 7.10
C PRO A 383 10.70 21.24 6.90
N LYS A 384 10.39 20.50 5.84
CA LYS A 384 11.43 20.02 4.90
C LYS A 384 11.55 21.08 3.80
N ASP A 385 12.67 21.13 3.09
CA ASP A 385 13.04 22.23 2.17
C ASP A 385 12.15 22.37 0.90
N PHE A 386 11.03 21.65 0.83
CA PHE A 386 10.10 21.59 -0.29
C PHE A 386 8.70 21.23 0.21
N ILE A 387 7.73 22.15 0.10
CA ILE A 387 6.34 21.93 0.51
C ILE A 387 5.42 22.18 -0.68
N GLN A 388 4.60 21.18 -1.02
CA GLN A 388 3.59 21.28 -2.08
C GLN A 388 2.19 21.12 -1.49
N GLU A 389 1.61 22.24 -1.05
CA GLU A 389 0.25 22.29 -0.51
C GLU A 389 -0.78 21.81 -1.55
N ILE A 390 -1.35 20.63 -1.32
CA ILE A 390 -2.23 19.93 -2.28
C ILE A 390 -3.54 20.69 -2.51
N VAL A 391 -4.06 21.37 -1.49
CA VAL A 391 -5.34 22.09 -1.60
C VAL A 391 -5.18 23.35 -2.47
N PRO A 392 -4.24 24.28 -2.22
CA PRO A 392 -3.83 25.31 -3.18
C PRO A 392 -3.55 24.81 -4.59
N MET A 393 -2.77 23.73 -4.74
CA MET A 393 -2.44 23.17 -6.06
C MET A 393 -3.68 22.67 -6.81
N TRP A 394 -4.57 21.93 -6.15
CA TRP A 394 -5.81 21.45 -6.77
C TRP A 394 -6.73 22.62 -7.12
N ALA A 395 -6.86 23.61 -6.23
CA ALA A 395 -7.66 24.81 -6.47
C ALA A 395 -7.21 25.61 -7.70
N HIS A 396 -5.91 25.59 -8.02
CA HIS A 396 -5.32 26.31 -9.16
C HIS A 396 -5.24 25.47 -10.44
N LEU A 397 -5.72 24.22 -10.46
CA LEU A 397 -5.91 23.48 -11.71
C LEU A 397 -6.94 24.20 -12.61
N PRO A 398 -6.78 24.20 -13.94
CA PRO A 398 -7.89 24.53 -14.84
C PRO A 398 -9.06 23.56 -14.60
N SER A 399 -10.30 24.05 -14.54
CA SER A 399 -11.46 23.21 -14.17
C SER A 399 -11.68 22.00 -15.07
N GLU A 400 -11.27 22.05 -16.35
CA GLU A 400 -11.23 20.88 -17.23
C GLU A 400 -10.23 19.83 -16.75
N LYS A 401 -9.03 20.22 -16.34
CA LYS A 401 -8.02 19.29 -15.81
C LYS A 401 -8.39 18.73 -14.44
N ALA A 402 -9.13 19.50 -13.64
CA ALA A 402 -9.67 19.03 -12.36
C ALA A 402 -10.78 17.99 -12.55
N SER A 403 -11.72 18.20 -13.49
CA SER A 403 -12.80 17.24 -13.76
C SER A 403 -12.34 16.01 -14.55
N ARG A 404 -11.32 16.14 -15.41
CA ARG A 404 -10.71 15.04 -16.18
C ARG A 404 -9.49 14.41 -15.49
N PHE A 405 -9.26 14.70 -14.20
CA PHE A 405 -8.04 14.26 -13.49
C PHE A 405 -7.88 12.72 -13.47
N TRP A 406 -8.99 12.01 -13.28
CA TRP A 406 -9.09 10.54 -13.32
C TRP A 406 -9.81 10.02 -14.58
N GLU A 407 -9.80 10.78 -15.68
CA GLU A 407 -10.45 10.36 -16.93
C GLU A 407 -9.84 9.04 -17.46
N ASN A 408 -10.69 8.14 -17.95
CA ASN A 408 -10.36 6.78 -18.38
C ASN A 408 -9.95 5.83 -17.23
N TYR A 409 -10.36 6.13 -15.99
CA TYR A 409 -10.22 5.26 -14.81
C TYR A 409 -11.55 5.05 -14.06
N GLU A 410 -12.68 5.42 -14.67
CA GLU A 410 -13.96 5.60 -14.00
C GLU A 410 -14.43 4.36 -13.24
N GLU A 411 -14.20 3.16 -13.78
CA GLU A 411 -14.59 1.87 -13.18
C GLU A 411 -13.73 1.43 -11.99
N LEU A 412 -12.58 2.07 -11.75
CA LEU A 412 -11.68 1.74 -10.64
C LEU A 412 -11.85 2.71 -9.45
N LEU A 413 -12.39 3.91 -9.68
CA LEU A 413 -12.50 4.96 -8.67
C LEU A 413 -13.52 4.63 -7.57
N THR A 414 -13.38 5.24 -6.40
CA THR A 414 -14.46 5.29 -5.39
C THR A 414 -14.42 6.64 -4.65
N PRO A 415 -15.56 7.37 -4.50
CA PRO A 415 -16.91 7.02 -4.96
C PRO A 415 -17.08 7.00 -6.49
N GLN A 416 -18.06 6.21 -6.93
CA GLN A 416 -18.50 6.10 -8.31
C GLN A 416 -19.36 7.30 -8.73
N SER A 417 -19.40 7.63 -10.01
CA SER A 417 -20.06 8.86 -10.51
C SER A 417 -21.58 8.90 -10.24
N ASP A 418 -22.25 7.75 -10.26
CA ASP A 418 -23.66 7.60 -9.88
C ASP A 418 -23.92 7.68 -8.36
N VAL A 419 -22.86 7.78 -7.55
CA VAL A 419 -22.90 8.06 -6.10
C VAL A 419 -22.41 9.48 -5.80
N LEU A 420 -21.34 9.95 -6.46
CA LEU A 420 -20.86 11.34 -6.39
C LEU A 420 -21.99 12.32 -6.69
N ALA A 421 -22.78 12.08 -7.75
CA ALA A 421 -23.91 12.93 -8.12
C ALA A 421 -25.04 13.04 -7.06
N LYS A 422 -24.94 12.32 -5.94
CA LYS A 422 -25.83 12.38 -4.77
C LYS A 422 -25.16 12.99 -3.53
N LEU A 423 -23.85 13.22 -3.56
CA LEU A 423 -23.08 13.89 -2.51
C LEU A 423 -23.08 15.42 -2.69
N PHE A 424 -23.07 15.91 -3.94
CA PHE A 424 -22.95 17.33 -4.29
C PHE A 424 -24.31 17.94 -4.67
N ASN A 425 -24.52 19.21 -4.31
CA ASN A 425 -25.61 20.01 -4.84
C ASN A 425 -25.25 20.50 -6.26
N PRO A 426 -26.06 20.25 -7.30
CA PRO A 426 -25.79 20.79 -8.64
C PRO A 426 -25.84 22.32 -8.72
N ASN A 427 -26.39 22.99 -7.69
CA ASN A 427 -26.41 24.44 -7.54
C ASN A 427 -25.40 24.95 -6.50
N ALA A 428 -24.38 24.15 -6.14
CA ALA A 428 -23.30 24.58 -5.26
C ALA A 428 -22.58 25.84 -5.80
N PRO A 429 -21.98 26.69 -4.93
CA PRO A 429 -21.27 27.89 -5.35
C PRO A 429 -20.17 27.61 -6.40
N PRO A 430 -19.89 28.56 -7.33
CA PRO A 430 -18.79 28.42 -8.28
C PRO A 430 -17.45 28.35 -7.55
N HIS A 431 -16.50 27.57 -8.08
CA HIS A 431 -15.15 27.49 -7.56
C HIS A 431 -14.40 28.83 -7.72
N ASN A 432 -13.83 29.35 -6.63
CA ASN A 432 -12.92 30.49 -6.65
C ASN A 432 -11.49 30.04 -6.26
N PRO A 433 -10.50 30.08 -7.17
CA PRO A 433 -9.12 29.73 -6.82
C PRO A 433 -8.51 30.73 -5.82
N ASN A 434 -9.00 31.99 -5.81
CA ASN A 434 -8.48 33.05 -4.94
C ASN A 434 -8.88 32.90 -3.45
N ASP A 435 -9.71 31.92 -3.10
CA ASP A 435 -9.99 31.57 -1.69
C ASP A 435 -8.78 30.88 -1.02
N PHE A 436 -7.79 30.48 -1.81
CA PHE A 436 -6.57 29.79 -1.37
C PHE A 436 -5.34 30.65 -1.62
N ARG A 437 -4.26 30.41 -0.85
CA ARG A 437 -2.95 30.97 -1.15
C ARG A 437 -2.47 30.47 -2.52
N GLN A 438 -1.61 31.24 -3.18
CA GLN A 438 -0.92 30.76 -4.37
C GLN A 438 0.04 29.63 -3.97
N PRO A 439 0.03 28.47 -4.66
CA PRO A 439 0.96 27.39 -4.37
C PRO A 439 2.39 27.80 -4.77
N GLU A 440 3.38 27.31 -4.04
CA GLU A 440 4.79 27.51 -4.41
C GLU A 440 5.08 26.86 -5.78
N PRO A 441 5.90 27.50 -6.64
CA PRO A 441 6.31 26.90 -7.90
C PRO A 441 7.17 25.65 -7.62
N PRO A 442 7.02 24.56 -8.40
CA PRO A 442 7.92 23.42 -8.27
C PRO A 442 9.37 23.82 -8.56
N GLU A 443 10.31 23.23 -7.82
CA GLU A 443 11.74 23.27 -8.15
C GLU A 443 11.98 22.98 -9.64
N THR A 444 12.93 23.70 -10.24
CA THR A 444 13.23 23.62 -11.67
C THR A 444 13.54 22.18 -12.09
N GLY A 445 12.62 21.56 -12.84
CA GLY A 445 12.73 20.19 -13.36
C GLY A 445 12.00 19.11 -12.55
N LYS A 446 11.51 19.39 -11.33
CA LYS A 446 10.68 18.42 -10.58
C LYS A 446 9.21 18.51 -11.02
N PRO A 447 8.57 17.41 -11.47
CA PRO A 447 7.12 17.39 -11.68
C PRO A 447 6.38 17.48 -10.33
N SER A 448 5.24 18.18 -10.29
CA SER A 448 4.46 18.35 -9.06
C SER A 448 3.84 17.04 -8.57
N PHE A 449 3.51 16.96 -7.27
CA PHE A 449 2.99 15.74 -6.65
C PHE A 449 1.78 15.15 -7.41
N LEU A 450 0.84 15.99 -7.86
CA LEU A 450 -0.35 15.56 -8.60
C LEU A 450 0.00 14.91 -9.96
N ILE A 451 1.07 15.37 -10.63
CA ILE A 451 1.59 14.74 -11.84
C ILE A 451 2.25 13.40 -11.48
N ARG A 452 3.08 13.35 -10.42
CA ARG A 452 3.71 12.10 -9.95
C ARG A 452 2.66 11.03 -9.58
N LEU A 453 1.54 11.44 -8.98
CA LEU A 453 0.41 10.57 -8.65
C LEU A 453 -0.27 10.00 -9.90
N ARG A 454 -0.58 10.84 -10.90
CA ARG A 454 -1.17 10.41 -12.19
C ARG A 454 -0.24 9.44 -12.91
N ASN A 455 1.07 9.71 -12.91
CA ASN A 455 2.10 8.86 -13.51
C ASN A 455 2.27 7.52 -12.75
N ALA A 456 2.09 7.49 -11.43
CA ALA A 456 2.10 6.25 -10.65
C ALA A 456 0.88 5.38 -10.95
N ALA A 457 -0.32 5.99 -11.03
CA ALA A 457 -1.54 5.29 -11.44
C ALA A 457 -1.40 4.67 -12.85
N GLN A 458 -0.75 5.38 -13.78
CA GLN A 458 -0.45 4.88 -15.14
C GLN A 458 0.57 3.75 -15.18
N LYS A 459 1.47 3.67 -14.20
CA LYS A 459 2.42 2.55 -14.05
C LYS A 459 1.74 1.30 -13.50
N ASP A 460 0.86 1.46 -12.52
CA ASP A 460 0.04 0.38 -11.97
C ASP A 460 -0.95 -0.14 -13.03
N TYR A 461 -1.65 0.76 -13.72
CA TYR A 461 -2.67 0.49 -14.73
C TYR A 461 -2.17 0.95 -16.12
N PRO A 462 -1.60 0.04 -16.93
CA PRO A 462 -0.95 0.40 -18.19
C PRO A 462 -1.96 0.84 -19.26
N ARG A 463 -2.26 2.14 -19.24
CA ARG A 463 -3.17 2.85 -20.18
C ARG A 463 -2.52 4.05 -20.84
N TRP A 464 -1.36 4.51 -20.33
CA TRP A 464 -0.73 5.79 -20.68
C TRP A 464 -0.64 6.06 -22.18
N MET A 465 -0.16 5.10 -22.96
CA MET A 465 0.07 5.25 -24.40
C MET A 465 -1.22 5.45 -25.22
N GLU A 466 -2.37 5.21 -24.61
CA GLU A 466 -3.70 5.30 -25.22
C GLU A 466 -4.47 6.56 -24.78
N ILE A 467 -4.10 7.16 -23.64
CA ILE A 467 -4.92 8.18 -22.94
C ILE A 467 -4.24 9.53 -22.71
N TYR A 468 -2.96 9.72 -23.08
CA TYR A 468 -2.35 11.05 -23.01
C TYR A 468 -2.93 11.98 -24.09
N ASP A 469 -3.13 13.25 -23.74
CA ASP A 469 -3.44 14.30 -24.72
C ASP A 469 -2.13 14.95 -25.21
N LEU A 470 -1.90 14.88 -26.52
CA LEU A 470 -0.75 15.48 -27.20
C LEU A 470 -0.64 17.00 -26.97
N ASN A 471 -1.76 17.67 -26.64
CA ASN A 471 -1.78 19.11 -26.32
C ASN A 471 -1.21 19.42 -24.92
N GLU A 472 -1.05 18.45 -24.02
CA GLU A 472 -0.38 18.68 -22.72
C GLU A 472 1.15 18.87 -22.88
N PHE A 473 1.73 18.38 -23.97
CA PHE A 473 3.17 18.47 -24.26
C PHE A 473 3.48 19.73 -25.06
N GLN A 474 4.11 20.73 -24.44
CA GLN A 474 4.43 22.01 -25.10
C GLN A 474 5.51 21.86 -26.19
N ASP A 475 6.50 20.99 -25.98
CA ASP A 475 7.57 20.72 -26.95
C ASP A 475 7.03 20.02 -28.22
N PRO A 476 7.23 20.62 -29.42
CA PRO A 476 6.86 20.01 -30.69
C PRO A 476 7.56 18.66 -30.98
N GLU A 477 8.79 18.45 -30.55
CA GLU A 477 9.54 17.21 -30.86
C GLU A 477 9.01 16.04 -30.04
N THR A 478 8.85 16.21 -28.73
CA THR A 478 8.17 15.26 -27.84
C THR A 478 6.76 14.95 -28.34
N ARG A 479 5.98 15.97 -28.72
CA ARG A 479 4.63 15.78 -29.27
C ARG A 479 4.66 14.96 -30.57
N ALA A 480 5.58 15.26 -31.49
CA ALA A 480 5.75 14.52 -32.74
C ALA A 480 6.40 13.14 -32.56
N SER A 481 7.03 12.87 -31.42
CA SER A 481 7.50 11.54 -31.03
C SER A 481 6.34 10.69 -30.51
N LEU A 482 5.64 11.17 -29.48
CA LEU A 482 4.48 10.49 -28.87
C LEU A 482 3.39 10.19 -29.92
N ALA A 483 3.09 11.13 -30.83
CA ALA A 483 2.11 10.92 -31.89
C ALA A 483 2.40 9.72 -32.83
N LYS A 484 3.63 9.15 -32.82
CA LYS A 484 3.99 7.93 -33.58
C LYS A 484 3.68 6.63 -32.83
N ASP A 485 3.44 6.72 -31.52
CA ASP A 485 3.15 5.60 -30.63
C ASP A 485 1.65 5.46 -30.30
N GLN A 486 0.84 6.49 -30.57
CA GLN A 486 -0.62 6.39 -30.48
C GLN A 486 -1.17 5.34 -31.46
N LEU A 487 -2.07 4.50 -30.96
CA LEU A 487 -2.70 3.44 -31.76
C LEU A 487 -3.77 4.02 -32.71
N PRO A 488 -3.92 3.51 -33.94
CA PRO A 488 -4.83 4.09 -34.92
C PRO A 488 -6.31 3.90 -34.54
N PRO A 489 -7.19 4.91 -34.67
CA PRO A 489 -8.62 4.80 -34.32
C PRO A 489 -9.37 3.63 -34.97
N SER A 490 -8.92 3.16 -36.14
CA SER A 490 -9.48 1.99 -36.82
C SER A 490 -9.26 0.68 -36.05
N LEU A 491 -8.21 0.56 -35.25
CA LEU A 491 -7.94 -0.62 -34.42
C LEU A 491 -8.94 -0.72 -33.25
N TYR A 492 -9.17 0.38 -32.52
CA TYR A 492 -10.21 0.45 -31.50
C TYR A 492 -11.60 0.11 -32.08
N GLN A 493 -11.93 0.66 -33.25
CA GLN A 493 -13.19 0.35 -33.94
C GLN A 493 -13.32 -1.11 -34.39
N ALA A 494 -12.21 -1.77 -34.77
CA ALA A 494 -12.20 -3.19 -35.11
C ALA A 494 -12.42 -4.05 -33.86
N LEU A 495 -11.67 -3.80 -32.79
CA LEU A 495 -11.78 -4.53 -31.53
C LEU A 495 -13.16 -4.36 -30.86
N LYS A 496 -13.75 -3.17 -30.95
CA LYS A 496 -15.13 -2.89 -30.47
C LYS A 496 -16.23 -3.63 -31.25
N LYS A 497 -15.88 -4.22 -32.40
CA LYS A 497 -16.75 -5.05 -33.25
C LYS A 497 -16.26 -6.51 -33.33
N TRP A 498 -15.28 -6.91 -32.51
CA TRP A 498 -14.70 -8.24 -32.54
C TRP A 498 -15.74 -9.31 -32.13
N ASP A 499 -15.86 -10.37 -32.94
CA ASP A 499 -16.83 -11.42 -32.67
C ASP A 499 -16.35 -12.35 -31.54
N LEU A 500 -16.93 -12.14 -30.36
CA LEU A 500 -16.68 -12.97 -29.18
C LEU A 500 -17.45 -14.30 -29.20
N SER A 501 -18.40 -14.50 -30.11
CA SER A 501 -19.31 -15.66 -30.12
C SER A 501 -18.60 -17.03 -30.11
N PRO A 502 -17.46 -17.23 -30.81
CA PRO A 502 -16.70 -18.48 -30.74
C PRO A 502 -16.09 -18.77 -29.36
N PHE A 503 -15.90 -17.75 -28.52
CA PHE A 503 -15.11 -17.82 -27.29
C PHE A 503 -15.92 -17.87 -26.00
N LEU A 504 -17.10 -17.21 -25.95
CA LEU A 504 -17.94 -17.22 -24.75
C LEU A 504 -18.29 -18.64 -24.24
N PRO A 505 -18.51 -19.67 -25.10
CA PRO A 505 -18.72 -21.06 -24.64
C PRO A 505 -17.54 -21.68 -23.86
N ASP A 506 -16.31 -21.17 -24.04
CA ASP A 506 -15.12 -21.62 -23.30
C ASP A 506 -15.00 -20.97 -21.91
N LEU A 507 -15.87 -20.01 -21.60
CA LEU A 507 -15.98 -19.33 -20.30
C LEU A 507 -17.23 -19.81 -19.50
N GLU A 508 -18.19 -20.43 -20.17
CA GLU A 508 -19.37 -21.08 -19.56
C GLU A 508 -19.02 -22.45 -18.94
N LYS A 509 -18.06 -23.17 -19.54
CA LYS A 509 -17.68 -24.54 -19.15
C LYS A 509 -16.62 -24.55 -18.04
N ALA A 510 -16.55 -25.66 -17.31
CA ALA A 510 -15.44 -25.93 -16.40
C ALA A 510 -14.15 -26.17 -17.20
N PHE A 511 -13.15 -25.31 -17.01
CA PHE A 511 -11.81 -25.48 -17.59
C PHE A 511 -11.02 -26.48 -16.74
N GLN A 512 -10.47 -27.52 -17.37
CA GLN A 512 -9.68 -28.56 -16.71
C GLN A 512 -8.27 -28.59 -17.28
N ALA A 513 -7.32 -28.01 -16.55
CA ALA A 513 -5.90 -28.08 -16.84
C ALA A 513 -5.14 -28.33 -15.52
N ALA A 514 -4.18 -29.26 -15.51
CA ALA A 514 -3.53 -29.72 -14.29
C ALA A 514 -2.66 -28.63 -13.60
N ASN A 515 -2.17 -27.66 -14.38
CA ASN A 515 -1.48 -26.46 -13.93
C ASN A 515 -2.42 -25.38 -13.33
N LEU A 516 -3.73 -25.42 -13.64
CA LEU A 516 -4.70 -24.38 -13.26
C LEU A 516 -5.92 -24.94 -12.49
N PRO A 517 -5.71 -25.67 -11.36
CA PRO A 517 -6.79 -26.36 -10.62
C PRO A 517 -7.80 -25.43 -9.93
N LYS A 518 -7.57 -24.10 -9.96
CA LYS A 518 -8.42 -23.09 -9.30
C LYS A 518 -9.27 -22.29 -10.29
N THR A 519 -9.04 -22.42 -11.60
CA THR A 519 -9.83 -21.76 -12.64
C THR A 519 -11.25 -22.34 -12.69
N LYS A 520 -12.25 -21.46 -12.68
CA LYS A 520 -13.69 -21.79 -12.59
C LYS A 520 -14.54 -20.88 -13.48
N PRO A 521 -15.65 -21.37 -14.05
CA PRO A 521 -16.57 -20.55 -14.84
C PRO A 521 -17.25 -19.49 -13.97
N LEU A 522 -17.54 -18.34 -14.56
CA LEU A 522 -18.15 -17.19 -13.87
C LEU A 522 -19.48 -16.80 -14.53
N PRO A 523 -20.55 -17.60 -14.39
CA PRO A 523 -21.80 -17.41 -15.15
C PRO A 523 -22.50 -16.07 -14.85
N LYS A 524 -22.34 -15.51 -13.64
CA LYS A 524 -22.85 -14.16 -13.29
C LYS A 524 -22.12 -13.05 -14.05
N VAL A 525 -20.80 -13.18 -14.26
CA VAL A 525 -20.01 -12.24 -15.08
C VAL A 525 -20.49 -12.30 -16.53
N LEU A 526 -20.74 -13.51 -17.05
CA LEU A 526 -21.25 -13.64 -18.41
C LEU A 526 -22.66 -13.08 -18.57
N ALA A 527 -23.53 -13.23 -17.56
CA ALA A 527 -24.85 -12.61 -17.54
C ALA A 527 -24.76 -11.07 -17.50
N ALA A 528 -23.76 -10.49 -16.80
CA ALA A 528 -23.47 -9.06 -16.86
C ALA A 528 -22.96 -8.65 -18.26
N LEU A 529 -22.00 -9.38 -18.83
CA LEU A 529 -21.47 -9.15 -20.18
C LEU A 529 -22.54 -9.29 -21.29
N LYS A 530 -23.63 -10.04 -21.05
CA LYS A 530 -24.76 -10.15 -21.98
C LYS A 530 -25.77 -8.98 -21.86
N GLN A 531 -25.60 -8.06 -20.90
CA GLN A 531 -26.43 -6.85 -20.79
C GLN A 531 -25.97 -5.74 -21.75
N PRO A 532 -26.87 -4.80 -22.16
CA PRO A 532 -26.49 -3.69 -23.05
C PRO A 532 -25.68 -2.60 -22.33
N GLN A 533 -25.98 -2.34 -21.05
CA GLN A 533 -25.35 -1.30 -20.24
C GLN A 533 -25.37 -1.72 -18.76
N LEU A 534 -24.42 -1.21 -17.98
CA LEU A 534 -24.34 -1.31 -16.52
C LEU A 534 -24.25 0.11 -15.95
N SER A 535 -24.68 0.34 -14.70
CA SER A 535 -24.39 1.60 -14.00
C SER A 535 -22.89 1.68 -13.61
N PRO A 536 -22.32 2.88 -13.36
CA PRO A 536 -20.95 3.03 -12.88
C PRO A 536 -20.64 2.14 -11.66
N THR A 537 -21.50 2.17 -10.63
CA THR A 537 -21.40 1.28 -9.46
C THR A 537 -21.43 -0.22 -9.83
N GLN A 538 -22.22 -0.62 -10.84
CA GLN A 538 -22.25 -2.01 -11.31
C GLN A 538 -20.99 -2.41 -12.09
N THR A 539 -20.47 -1.53 -12.97
CA THR A 539 -19.21 -1.75 -13.70
C THR A 539 -18.04 -1.87 -12.73
N ALA A 540 -17.94 -0.97 -11.75
CA ALA A 540 -16.87 -1.01 -10.74
C ALA A 540 -16.94 -2.28 -9.88
N SER A 541 -18.15 -2.68 -9.46
CA SER A 541 -18.37 -3.94 -8.75
C SER A 541 -17.94 -5.17 -9.58
N LEU A 542 -18.17 -5.14 -10.91
CA LEU A 542 -17.77 -6.19 -11.83
C LEU A 542 -16.25 -6.26 -11.99
N VAL A 543 -15.58 -5.12 -12.22
CA VAL A 543 -14.12 -5.03 -12.41
C VAL A 543 -13.38 -5.39 -11.12
N GLN A 544 -13.80 -4.85 -9.97
CA GLN A 544 -13.23 -5.22 -8.67
C GLN A 544 -13.37 -6.73 -8.39
N PHE A 545 -14.55 -7.32 -8.67
CA PHE A 545 -14.75 -8.76 -8.50
C PHE A 545 -13.81 -9.57 -9.41
N LEU A 546 -13.62 -9.14 -10.66
CA LEU A 546 -12.73 -9.81 -11.60
C LEU A 546 -11.26 -9.71 -11.20
N LEU A 547 -10.80 -8.54 -10.74
CA LEU A 547 -9.45 -8.35 -10.22
C LEU A 547 -9.21 -9.24 -8.98
N GLN A 548 -10.15 -9.29 -8.04
CA GLN A 548 -10.12 -10.17 -6.85
C GLN A 548 -10.18 -11.68 -7.19
N GLN A 549 -10.54 -12.06 -8.43
CA GLN A 549 -10.57 -13.47 -8.87
C GLN A 549 -9.38 -13.85 -9.77
N GLY A 550 -8.89 -12.91 -10.59
CA GLY A 550 -7.82 -13.16 -11.54
C GLY A 550 -6.42 -12.93 -10.96
N ASP A 551 -6.28 -11.90 -10.12
CA ASP A 551 -4.99 -11.44 -9.60
C ASP A 551 -4.81 -11.81 -8.12
N VAL A 552 -3.58 -11.75 -7.62
CA VAL A 552 -3.23 -12.04 -6.22
C VAL A 552 -2.65 -10.79 -5.58
N SER A 553 -3.40 -10.19 -4.65
CA SER A 553 -2.92 -9.06 -3.83
C SER A 553 -1.50 -9.31 -3.32
N LEU A 554 -0.64 -8.28 -3.45
CA LEU A 554 0.75 -8.33 -3.02
C LEU A 554 0.91 -8.82 -1.58
N CYS A 555 -0.01 -8.47 -0.69
CA CYS A 555 0.05 -8.89 0.71
C CYS A 555 -0.12 -10.41 0.87
N LYS A 556 -0.91 -11.06 0.01
CA LYS A 556 -1.03 -12.53 -0.03
C LYS A 556 0.17 -13.23 -0.65
N LEU A 557 0.92 -12.54 -1.53
CA LEU A 557 2.23 -13.01 -1.98
C LEU A 557 3.25 -12.92 -0.83
N LEU A 558 3.30 -11.77 -0.13
CA LEU A 558 4.21 -11.53 1.00
C LEU A 558 3.89 -12.39 2.24
N GLU A 559 2.65 -12.83 2.43
CA GLU A 559 2.25 -13.84 3.43
C GLU A 559 2.69 -15.28 3.06
N SER A 560 3.03 -15.51 1.79
CA SER A 560 3.38 -16.83 1.25
C SER A 560 4.89 -17.07 1.12
N GLU A 561 5.73 -16.06 1.37
CA GLU A 561 7.20 -16.18 1.38
C GLU A 561 7.66 -17.38 2.23
N GLY A 562 8.44 -18.29 1.63
CA GLY A 562 8.88 -19.53 2.27
C GLY A 562 7.93 -20.73 2.14
N LYS A 563 6.80 -20.62 1.42
CA LYS A 563 5.92 -21.75 1.09
C LYS A 563 5.68 -21.82 -0.43
N THR A 564 6.16 -22.90 -1.06
CA THR A 564 5.86 -23.26 -2.46
C THR A 564 4.35 -23.49 -2.64
N THR A 565 3.62 -22.43 -2.98
CA THR A 565 2.17 -22.41 -3.00
C THR A 565 1.65 -22.09 -4.40
N GLN A 566 0.81 -22.97 -4.95
CA GLN A 566 0.15 -22.74 -6.24
C GLN A 566 -0.75 -21.50 -6.14
N TYR A 567 -0.35 -20.40 -6.77
CA TYR A 567 -1.04 -19.11 -6.66
C TYR A 567 -2.52 -19.19 -7.13
N PRO A 568 -3.48 -18.56 -6.40
CA PRO A 568 -4.91 -18.75 -6.64
C PRO A 568 -5.50 -17.90 -7.76
N HIS A 569 -4.94 -17.97 -8.98
CA HIS A 569 -5.52 -17.32 -10.15
C HIS A 569 -6.72 -18.10 -10.70
N ASN A 570 -7.87 -17.43 -10.86
CA ASN A 570 -8.91 -17.89 -11.76
C ASN A 570 -8.71 -17.23 -13.13
N THR A 571 -8.01 -17.91 -14.05
CA THR A 571 -7.67 -17.35 -15.37
C THR A 571 -8.91 -16.98 -16.20
N THR A 572 -10.08 -17.56 -15.93
CA THR A 572 -11.36 -17.12 -16.52
C THR A 572 -11.67 -15.65 -16.21
N ALA A 573 -11.28 -15.13 -15.04
CA ALA A 573 -11.47 -13.72 -14.70
C ALA A 573 -10.54 -12.80 -15.49
N LEU A 574 -9.28 -13.21 -15.69
CA LEU A 574 -8.31 -12.50 -16.55
C LEU A 574 -8.81 -12.40 -18.00
N LEU A 575 -9.39 -13.49 -18.52
CA LEU A 575 -10.01 -13.52 -19.85
C LEU A 575 -11.24 -12.58 -19.96
N TYR A 576 -12.02 -12.41 -18.88
CA TYR A 576 -13.09 -11.40 -18.86
C TYR A 576 -12.55 -9.96 -18.81
N LEU A 577 -11.50 -9.68 -18.03
CA LEU A 577 -10.85 -8.36 -18.01
C LEU A 577 -10.30 -8.01 -19.41
N ALA A 578 -9.61 -8.96 -20.06
CA ALA A 578 -9.16 -8.82 -21.44
C ALA A 578 -10.31 -8.48 -22.40
N ILE A 579 -11.45 -9.19 -22.33
CA ILE A 579 -12.64 -8.88 -23.14
C ILE A 579 -13.15 -7.46 -22.88
N LEU A 580 -13.34 -7.08 -21.62
CA LEU A 580 -13.95 -5.79 -21.24
C LEU A 580 -13.13 -4.63 -21.80
N TYR A 581 -11.81 -4.63 -21.54
CA TYR A 581 -10.92 -3.55 -21.97
C TYR A 581 -10.63 -3.57 -23.49
N LEU A 582 -10.37 -4.72 -24.12
CA LEU A 582 -10.14 -4.78 -25.58
C LEU A 582 -11.36 -4.27 -26.37
N THR A 583 -12.57 -4.59 -25.92
CA THR A 583 -13.81 -4.23 -26.63
C THR A 583 -14.44 -2.91 -26.19
N GLY A 584 -13.98 -2.31 -25.09
CA GLY A 584 -14.57 -1.10 -24.50
C GLY A 584 -16.00 -1.34 -24.02
N LYS A 585 -16.23 -2.50 -23.39
CA LYS A 585 -17.55 -2.97 -22.99
C LYS A 585 -17.78 -2.75 -21.50
N HIS A 586 -18.70 -1.83 -21.20
CA HIS A 586 -18.99 -1.28 -19.86
C HIS A 586 -17.85 -0.45 -19.24
N VAL A 587 -16.60 -0.67 -19.64
CA VAL A 587 -15.38 0.05 -19.23
C VAL A 587 -14.82 0.92 -20.38
N PRO A 588 -13.94 1.90 -20.10
CA PRO A 588 -13.11 2.55 -21.12
C PRO A 588 -12.34 1.53 -21.95
N GLN A 589 -12.16 1.79 -23.25
CA GLN A 589 -11.47 0.86 -24.14
C GLN A 589 -9.95 1.04 -24.03
N THR A 590 -9.24 0.00 -23.59
CA THR A 590 -7.79 0.01 -23.42
C THR A 590 -7.18 -1.28 -23.96
N ILE A 591 -6.38 -1.14 -25.00
CA ILE A 591 -5.70 -2.22 -25.71
C ILE A 591 -4.46 -2.68 -24.95
N GLU A 592 -3.68 -1.77 -24.33
CA GLU A 592 -2.49 -2.17 -23.56
C GLU A 592 -2.88 -2.96 -22.30
N GLU A 593 -3.89 -2.51 -21.54
CA GLU A 593 -4.40 -3.28 -20.39
C GLU A 593 -5.17 -4.54 -20.82
N GLY A 594 -5.99 -4.48 -21.87
CA GLY A 594 -6.69 -5.64 -22.41
C GLY A 594 -5.74 -6.76 -22.87
N LEU A 595 -4.63 -6.38 -23.51
CA LEU A 595 -3.54 -7.31 -23.87
C LEU A 595 -2.73 -7.77 -22.65
N PHE A 596 -2.49 -6.91 -21.66
CA PHE A 596 -1.81 -7.30 -20.41
C PHE A 596 -2.52 -8.48 -19.73
N TRP A 597 -3.85 -8.39 -19.56
CA TRP A 597 -4.64 -9.46 -18.93
C TRP A 597 -4.70 -10.74 -19.77
N LEU A 598 -4.78 -10.62 -21.11
CA LEU A 598 -4.72 -11.76 -22.03
C LEU A 598 -3.35 -12.47 -21.98
N ASN A 599 -2.27 -11.69 -22.04
CA ASN A 599 -0.89 -12.19 -22.00
C ASN A 599 -0.57 -12.81 -20.63
N TYR A 600 -1.14 -12.30 -19.53
CA TYR A 600 -0.97 -12.89 -18.20
C TYR A 600 -1.67 -14.26 -18.10
N ALA A 601 -2.90 -14.39 -18.61
CA ALA A 601 -3.59 -15.69 -18.69
C ALA A 601 -2.81 -16.70 -19.57
N ALA A 602 -2.18 -16.24 -20.65
CA ALA A 602 -1.34 -17.09 -21.52
C ALA A 602 -0.07 -17.57 -20.80
N LYS A 603 0.64 -16.68 -20.07
CA LYS A 603 1.83 -17.03 -19.25
C LYS A 603 1.51 -18.06 -18.15
N LEU A 604 0.31 -18.00 -17.57
CA LEU A 604 -0.18 -18.99 -16.61
C LEU A 604 -0.54 -20.36 -17.25
N GLY A 605 -0.43 -20.49 -18.58
CA GLY A 605 -0.71 -21.72 -19.31
C GLY A 605 -2.20 -22.00 -19.53
N ASP A 606 -3.01 -20.95 -19.72
CA ASP A 606 -4.41 -21.11 -20.16
C ASP A 606 -4.47 -21.22 -21.70
N GLY A 607 -4.69 -22.44 -22.20
CA GLY A 607 -4.84 -22.70 -23.64
C GLY A 607 -5.90 -21.83 -24.33
N ARG A 608 -6.95 -21.37 -23.61
CA ARG A 608 -7.95 -20.45 -24.18
C ARG A 608 -7.30 -19.11 -24.54
N ALA A 609 -6.46 -18.56 -23.67
CA ALA A 609 -5.73 -17.32 -23.92
C ALA A 609 -4.84 -17.42 -25.17
N LEU A 610 -4.09 -18.52 -25.29
CA LEU A 610 -3.22 -18.79 -26.44
C LEU A 610 -4.01 -18.91 -27.76
N ARG A 611 -5.17 -19.60 -27.75
CA ARG A 611 -6.08 -19.64 -28.91
C ARG A 611 -6.63 -18.26 -29.26
N TRP A 612 -6.97 -17.44 -28.26
CA TRP A 612 -7.48 -16.08 -28.47
C TRP A 612 -6.42 -15.14 -29.04
N GLN A 613 -5.19 -15.13 -28.50
CA GLN A 613 -4.06 -14.38 -29.05
C GLN A 613 -3.86 -14.69 -30.55
N THR A 614 -3.93 -15.96 -30.93
CA THR A 614 -3.81 -16.40 -32.32
C THR A 614 -4.92 -15.82 -33.21
N LYS A 615 -6.18 -15.96 -32.80
CA LYS A 615 -7.32 -15.46 -33.60
C LYS A 615 -7.34 -13.93 -33.64
N LEU A 616 -6.97 -13.26 -32.55
CA LEU A 616 -6.84 -11.80 -32.47
C LEU A 616 -5.75 -11.27 -33.40
N ALA A 617 -4.61 -11.97 -33.51
CA ALA A 617 -3.54 -11.67 -34.47
C ALA A 617 -3.96 -11.86 -35.94
N LEU A 618 -4.87 -12.80 -36.21
CA LEU A 618 -5.41 -13.06 -37.56
C LEU A 618 -6.54 -12.07 -37.93
N ASP A 619 -7.42 -11.74 -36.99
CA ASP A 619 -8.55 -10.81 -37.17
C ASP A 619 -8.09 -9.34 -37.22
N CYS A 620 -7.08 -8.99 -36.43
CA CYS A 620 -6.52 -7.64 -36.33
C CYS A 620 -4.99 -7.67 -36.50
N PRO A 621 -4.45 -7.89 -37.73
CA PRO A 621 -3.01 -7.97 -37.95
C PRO A 621 -2.21 -6.72 -37.52
N SER A 622 -2.85 -5.54 -37.53
CA SER A 622 -2.29 -4.30 -37.00
C SER A 622 -2.03 -4.31 -35.49
N LEU A 623 -2.60 -5.26 -34.74
CA LEU A 623 -2.35 -5.45 -33.31
C LEU A 623 -1.07 -6.25 -33.02
N VAL A 624 -0.59 -7.05 -33.97
CA VAL A 624 0.53 -7.98 -33.79
C VAL A 624 1.81 -7.32 -33.24
N PRO A 625 2.22 -6.10 -33.68
CA PRO A 625 3.36 -5.40 -33.08
C PRO A 625 3.22 -5.10 -31.57
N ILE A 626 1.99 -4.98 -31.07
CA ILE A 626 1.70 -4.66 -29.66
C ILE A 626 1.51 -5.95 -28.86
N LEU A 627 0.70 -6.89 -29.37
CA LEU A 627 0.44 -8.20 -28.77
C LEU A 627 1.74 -8.98 -28.49
N PHE A 628 2.72 -8.92 -29.40
CA PHE A 628 4.01 -9.61 -29.28
C PHE A 628 5.18 -8.67 -28.92
N LYS A 629 4.92 -7.44 -28.45
CA LYS A 629 5.93 -6.41 -28.08
C LYS A 629 6.99 -6.95 -27.11
N ASP A 630 6.56 -7.59 -26.03
CA ASP A 630 7.46 -8.17 -25.02
C ASP A 630 8.27 -9.35 -25.57
N PHE A 631 7.64 -10.19 -26.41
CA PHE A 631 8.28 -11.33 -27.03
C PHE A 631 9.40 -10.88 -27.99
N LEU A 632 9.10 -9.95 -28.89
CA LEU A 632 10.07 -9.37 -29.81
C LEU A 632 11.19 -8.63 -29.08
N ARG A 633 10.90 -8.01 -27.92
CA ARG A 633 11.92 -7.44 -27.04
C ARG A 633 12.84 -8.53 -26.49
N LYS A 634 12.29 -9.60 -25.88
CA LYS A 634 13.08 -10.72 -25.30
C LYS A 634 14.06 -11.32 -26.31
N GLU A 635 13.58 -11.74 -27.49
CA GLU A 635 14.42 -12.40 -28.51
C GLU A 635 15.55 -11.52 -29.07
N MET A 636 15.42 -10.20 -28.88
CA MET A 636 16.38 -9.20 -29.35
C MET A 636 17.31 -8.65 -28.25
N VAL A 637 17.11 -8.92 -26.95
CA VAL A 637 17.96 -8.30 -25.89
C VAL A 637 19.45 -8.58 -26.11
N ASN A 638 19.82 -9.86 -26.12
CA ASN A 638 21.22 -10.26 -26.26
C ASN A 638 21.75 -9.97 -27.68
N PHE A 639 20.90 -10.14 -28.70
CA PHE A 639 21.28 -9.92 -30.09
C PHE A 639 21.47 -8.43 -30.45
N ASN A 640 20.72 -7.52 -29.82
CA ASN A 640 20.93 -6.08 -29.91
C ASN A 640 22.32 -5.69 -29.40
N LEU A 641 22.75 -6.28 -28.27
CA LEU A 641 24.08 -6.01 -27.70
C LEU A 641 25.19 -6.48 -28.66
N VAL A 642 25.08 -7.69 -29.20
CA VAL A 642 26.03 -8.23 -30.19
C VAL A 642 26.08 -7.33 -31.45
N LEU A 643 24.93 -6.96 -32.03
CA LEU A 643 24.89 -6.07 -33.19
C LEU A 643 25.47 -4.67 -32.89
N THR A 644 25.22 -4.12 -31.69
CA THR A 644 25.74 -2.80 -31.30
C THR A 644 27.27 -2.84 -31.12
N ASN A 645 27.80 -3.93 -30.55
CA ASN A 645 29.25 -4.14 -30.40
C ASN A 645 29.94 -4.34 -31.76
N GLU A 646 29.28 -4.97 -32.73
CA GLU A 646 29.73 -5.08 -34.14
C GLU A 646 29.38 -3.79 -34.96
N GLY A 647 29.09 -2.67 -34.28
CA GLY A 647 28.97 -1.32 -34.88
C GLY A 647 27.61 -0.96 -35.51
N CYS A 648 26.57 -1.78 -35.35
CA CYS A 648 25.24 -1.45 -35.84
C CYS A 648 24.56 -0.39 -34.97
N SER A 649 23.88 0.59 -35.57
CA SER A 649 23.17 1.62 -34.78
C SER A 649 21.87 1.07 -34.18
N PRO A 650 21.56 1.34 -32.89
CA PRO A 650 20.30 0.92 -32.28
C PRO A 650 19.05 1.38 -33.03
N LEU A 651 19.12 2.52 -33.74
CA LEU A 651 18.05 3.00 -34.62
C LEU A 651 17.79 2.04 -35.79
N ALA A 652 18.83 1.60 -36.50
CA ALA A 652 18.68 0.66 -37.63
C ALA A 652 18.15 -0.71 -37.18
N ILE A 653 18.51 -1.16 -35.98
CA ILE A 653 18.00 -2.41 -35.40
C ILE A 653 16.51 -2.26 -35.06
N ASN A 654 16.12 -1.16 -34.41
CA ASN A 654 14.72 -0.86 -34.10
C ASN A 654 13.84 -0.73 -35.36
N GLU A 655 14.36 -0.12 -36.43
CA GLU A 655 13.69 -0.07 -37.74
C GLU A 655 13.48 -1.48 -38.33
N ALA A 656 14.51 -2.34 -38.27
CA ALA A 656 14.44 -3.71 -38.77
C ALA A 656 13.41 -4.56 -38.00
N VAL A 657 13.38 -4.47 -36.67
CA VAL A 657 12.40 -5.15 -35.80
C VAL A 657 10.98 -4.60 -36.02
N LYS A 658 10.82 -3.28 -36.24
CA LYS A 658 9.53 -2.68 -36.59
C LYS A 658 9.04 -3.16 -37.96
N ALA A 659 9.93 -3.27 -38.95
CA ALA A 659 9.63 -3.85 -40.26
C ALA A 659 9.25 -5.33 -40.19
N TYR A 660 9.85 -6.12 -39.28
CA TYR A 660 9.43 -7.50 -39.00
C TYR A 660 7.99 -7.53 -38.49
N ALA A 661 7.69 -6.81 -37.41
CA ALA A 661 6.38 -6.81 -36.77
C ALA A 661 5.25 -6.32 -37.70
N GLN A 662 5.58 -5.49 -38.71
CA GLN A 662 4.66 -4.97 -39.71
C GLN A 662 4.55 -5.85 -40.98
N ASN A 663 5.38 -6.88 -41.15
CA ASN A 663 5.36 -7.72 -42.35
C ASN A 663 4.23 -8.75 -42.33
N PRO A 664 3.31 -8.80 -43.32
CA PRO A 664 2.17 -9.72 -43.28
C PRO A 664 2.50 -11.22 -43.26
N LYS A 665 3.70 -11.65 -43.70
CA LYS A 665 4.16 -13.04 -43.49
C LYS A 665 4.59 -13.23 -42.04
N ALA A 666 5.49 -12.39 -41.53
CA ALA A 666 5.96 -12.45 -40.14
C ALA A 666 4.80 -12.38 -39.12
N GLN A 667 3.76 -11.61 -39.41
CA GLN A 667 2.56 -11.54 -38.58
C GLN A 667 1.83 -12.88 -38.48
N LYS A 668 1.73 -13.65 -39.58
CA LYS A 668 1.20 -15.02 -39.55
C LYS A 668 2.13 -16.00 -38.81
N TRP A 669 3.44 -15.78 -38.83
CA TRP A 669 4.40 -16.56 -38.04
C TRP A 669 4.26 -16.33 -36.54
N LEU A 670 4.17 -15.05 -36.12
CA LEU A 670 3.86 -14.68 -34.75
C LEU A 670 2.50 -15.25 -34.31
N ALA A 671 1.48 -15.18 -35.16
CA ALA A 671 0.17 -15.79 -34.88
C ALA A 671 0.22 -17.32 -34.74
N ARG A 672 1.13 -18.04 -35.42
CA ARG A 672 1.30 -19.50 -35.26
C ARG A 672 1.84 -19.87 -33.88
N ARG A 673 2.68 -19.03 -33.25
CA ARG A 673 3.40 -19.39 -32.00
C ARG A 673 2.47 -19.73 -30.82
N PRO A 674 1.48 -18.91 -30.41
CA PRO A 674 0.61 -19.27 -29.28
C PRO A 674 -0.19 -20.56 -29.51
N LEU A 675 -0.70 -20.78 -30.74
CA LEU A 675 -1.45 -21.99 -31.07
C LEU A 675 -0.58 -23.25 -31.05
N GLN A 676 0.67 -23.13 -31.51
CA GLN A 676 1.69 -24.16 -31.40
C GLN A 676 1.97 -24.49 -29.92
N THR A 677 2.18 -23.48 -29.08
CA THR A 677 2.39 -23.66 -27.63
C THR A 677 1.17 -24.30 -26.93
N ALA A 678 -0.06 -23.95 -27.31
CA ALA A 678 -1.26 -24.58 -26.76
C ALA A 678 -1.38 -26.06 -27.18
N TYR A 679 -1.09 -26.38 -28.44
CA TYR A 679 -0.97 -27.76 -28.91
C TYR A 679 0.10 -28.55 -28.13
N GLU A 680 1.27 -27.94 -27.91
CA GLU A 680 2.38 -28.51 -27.12
C GLU A 680 2.06 -28.63 -25.62
N GLN A 681 1.09 -27.86 -25.11
CA GLN A 681 0.50 -28.02 -23.77
C GLN A 681 -0.58 -29.12 -23.71
N GLY A 682 -0.95 -29.73 -24.84
CA GLY A 682 -1.92 -30.82 -24.95
C GLY A 682 -3.36 -30.39 -25.28
N ASP A 683 -3.58 -29.12 -25.63
CA ASP A 683 -4.90 -28.58 -25.96
C ASP A 683 -5.44 -29.14 -27.28
N LYS A 684 -6.44 -30.02 -27.18
CA LYS A 684 -7.09 -30.68 -28.33
C LYS A 684 -7.86 -29.72 -29.25
N ILE A 685 -8.29 -28.56 -28.73
CA ILE A 685 -8.94 -27.52 -29.56
C ILE A 685 -7.86 -26.76 -30.34
N ALA A 686 -6.71 -26.47 -29.71
CA ALA A 686 -5.56 -25.89 -30.40
C ALA A 686 -5.01 -26.82 -31.48
N GLU A 687 -4.90 -28.14 -31.22
CA GLU A 687 -4.49 -29.14 -32.21
C GLU A 687 -5.37 -29.12 -33.46
N GLN A 688 -6.70 -29.12 -33.28
CA GLN A 688 -7.66 -29.09 -34.38
C GLN A 688 -7.60 -27.76 -35.16
N LEU A 689 -7.50 -26.63 -34.46
CA LEU A 689 -7.38 -25.31 -35.10
C LEU A 689 -6.06 -25.16 -35.85
N LEU A 690 -4.94 -25.59 -35.26
CA LEU A 690 -3.61 -25.51 -35.86
C LEU A 690 -3.58 -26.30 -37.17
N LYS A 691 -4.02 -27.57 -37.13
CA LYS A 691 -4.15 -28.38 -38.34
C LYS A 691 -5.03 -27.68 -39.38
N THR A 692 -6.22 -27.22 -38.99
CA THR A 692 -7.17 -26.55 -39.89
C THR A 692 -6.56 -25.31 -40.57
N TYR A 693 -5.81 -24.50 -39.81
CA TYR A 693 -5.18 -23.28 -40.31
C TYR A 693 -3.92 -23.53 -41.15
N LEU A 694 -3.23 -24.65 -40.96
CA LEU A 694 -2.13 -25.08 -41.82
C LEU A 694 -2.67 -25.71 -43.12
N ASP A 695 -3.66 -26.61 -43.02
CA ASP A 695 -4.29 -27.29 -44.15
C ASP A 695 -4.98 -26.31 -45.12
N ASN A 696 -5.51 -25.18 -44.62
CA ASN A 696 -6.17 -24.15 -45.44
C ASN A 696 -5.29 -22.92 -45.79
N GLY A 697 -4.02 -22.89 -45.39
CA GLY A 697 -3.08 -21.79 -45.68
C GLY A 697 -3.32 -20.47 -44.91
N THR A 698 -4.17 -20.48 -43.87
CA THR A 698 -4.31 -19.33 -42.96
C THR A 698 -3.00 -19.05 -42.23
N LEU A 699 -2.38 -20.10 -41.68
CA LEU A 699 -1.05 -20.08 -41.05
C LEU A 699 -0.01 -20.76 -41.97
N PRO A 700 1.29 -20.43 -41.85
CA PRO A 700 2.32 -20.97 -42.73
C PRO A 700 2.74 -22.39 -42.33
N SER A 701 2.72 -23.30 -43.31
CA SER A 701 3.02 -24.73 -43.17
C SER A 701 4.41 -25.16 -43.68
N GLN A 702 5.14 -24.27 -44.35
CA GLN A 702 6.56 -24.45 -44.69
C GLN A 702 7.37 -23.40 -43.94
N ASP A 703 8.40 -23.84 -43.23
CA ASP A 703 9.22 -22.98 -42.39
C ASP A 703 10.22 -22.17 -43.25
N GLU A 704 10.07 -20.84 -43.27
CA GLU A 704 10.95 -19.88 -43.98
C GLU A 704 11.87 -19.20 -42.95
N ASP A 705 13.15 -19.57 -42.83
CA ASP A 705 14.11 -19.12 -41.79
C ASP A 705 13.99 -17.65 -41.34
N LYS A 706 13.97 -16.72 -42.32
CA LYS A 706 13.80 -15.27 -42.13
C LYS A 706 12.49 -14.82 -41.46
N PHE A 707 11.59 -15.74 -41.15
CA PHE A 707 10.36 -15.51 -40.38
C PHE A 707 10.18 -16.48 -39.20
N ILE A 708 11.11 -17.40 -38.96
CA ILE A 708 11.10 -18.28 -37.78
C ILE A 708 11.65 -17.52 -36.57
N SER A 709 12.78 -16.85 -36.76
CA SER A 709 13.41 -15.97 -35.77
C SER A 709 13.61 -14.56 -36.35
N VAL A 710 13.32 -13.56 -35.50
CA VAL A 710 13.47 -12.13 -35.82
C VAL A 710 14.93 -11.75 -36.10
N GLN A 711 15.90 -12.52 -35.58
CA GLN A 711 17.33 -12.26 -35.76
C GLN A 711 17.74 -12.45 -37.24
N PHE A 712 17.25 -13.51 -37.90
CA PHE A 712 17.47 -13.72 -39.34
C PHE A 712 16.87 -12.58 -40.19
N TRP A 713 15.66 -12.11 -39.83
CA TRP A 713 15.05 -10.97 -40.50
C TRP A 713 15.88 -9.71 -40.35
N VAL A 714 16.35 -9.41 -39.13
CA VAL A 714 17.14 -8.20 -38.85
C VAL A 714 18.43 -8.20 -39.67
N ILE A 715 19.13 -9.34 -39.78
CA ILE A 715 20.34 -9.44 -40.62
C ILE A 715 20.02 -9.26 -42.11
N ASP A 716 19.00 -9.95 -42.63
CA ASP A 716 18.58 -9.82 -44.05
C ASP A 716 18.13 -8.38 -44.38
N TYR A 717 17.46 -7.72 -43.44
CA TYR A 717 17.02 -6.33 -43.55
C TYR A 717 18.21 -5.36 -43.53
N LEU A 718 19.15 -5.50 -42.59
CA LEU A 718 20.36 -4.65 -42.52
C LEU A 718 21.21 -4.81 -43.78
N LEU A 719 21.36 -6.02 -44.30
CA LEU A 719 22.05 -6.29 -45.56
C LEU A 719 21.36 -5.60 -46.75
N ARG A 720 20.04 -5.79 -46.92
CA ARG A 720 19.29 -5.26 -48.09
C ARG A 720 18.98 -3.76 -48.03
N HIS A 721 18.76 -3.20 -46.85
CA HIS A 721 18.25 -1.83 -46.68
C HIS A 721 19.25 -0.85 -46.03
N LYS A 722 20.32 -1.35 -45.38
CA LYS A 722 21.40 -0.51 -44.83
C LYS A 722 22.76 -0.79 -45.47
N ASN A 723 22.88 -1.83 -46.31
CA ASN A 723 24.15 -2.29 -46.89
C ASN A 723 25.19 -2.63 -45.81
N GLN A 724 24.74 -3.24 -44.70
CA GLN A 724 25.58 -3.71 -43.60
C GLN A 724 25.47 -5.24 -43.50
N ASP A 725 26.58 -5.94 -43.75
CA ASP A 725 26.61 -7.39 -43.71
C ASP A 725 26.96 -7.90 -42.31
N TYR A 726 25.98 -8.57 -41.69
CA TYR A 726 26.10 -9.24 -40.40
C TYR A 726 25.86 -10.77 -40.51
N THR A 727 25.89 -11.34 -41.72
CA THR A 727 25.53 -12.76 -41.96
C THR A 727 26.42 -13.75 -41.20
N TYR A 728 27.68 -13.40 -40.93
CA TYR A 728 28.58 -14.20 -40.10
C TYR A 728 28.11 -14.36 -38.64
N LEU A 729 27.21 -13.50 -38.13
CA LEU A 729 26.62 -13.65 -36.80
C LEU A 729 25.60 -14.79 -36.73
N ILE A 730 25.00 -15.20 -37.86
CA ILE A 730 24.03 -16.30 -37.91
C ILE A 730 24.64 -17.60 -37.39
N ASP A 731 25.85 -17.93 -37.86
CA ASP A 731 26.52 -19.18 -37.47
C ASP A 731 27.25 -19.06 -36.11
N LYS A 732 27.62 -17.84 -35.68
CA LYS A 732 28.01 -17.59 -34.27
C LYS A 732 26.83 -17.86 -33.32
N ASN A 733 25.61 -17.38 -33.59
CA ASN A 733 24.47 -17.57 -32.68
C ASN A 733 24.11 -19.05 -32.51
N LYS A 734 24.12 -19.85 -33.57
CA LYS A 734 23.97 -21.33 -33.51
C LYS A 734 25.04 -22.03 -32.67
N GLN A 735 26.15 -21.35 -32.38
CA GLN A 735 27.23 -21.82 -31.50
C GLN A 735 27.00 -21.40 -30.04
N TYR A 736 26.43 -20.21 -29.80
CA TYR A 736 26.02 -19.74 -28.47
C TYR A 736 24.77 -20.45 -27.92
N GLU A 737 23.73 -20.66 -28.75
CA GLU A 737 22.56 -21.52 -28.43
C GLU A 737 22.97 -22.95 -27.98
N LYS A 738 24.19 -23.35 -28.35
CA LYS A 738 24.78 -24.66 -28.04
C LYS A 738 25.64 -24.68 -26.77
N LEU A 739 25.98 -23.51 -26.21
CA LEU A 739 26.57 -23.35 -24.88
C LEU A 739 25.48 -23.10 -23.82
N ASP A 740 24.41 -22.37 -24.16
CA ASP A 740 23.29 -22.11 -23.25
C ASP A 740 22.64 -23.43 -22.75
N GLY A 741 22.73 -24.52 -23.53
CA GLY A 741 22.33 -25.86 -23.10
C GLY A 741 23.20 -26.52 -22.00
N ILE A 742 24.11 -25.78 -21.37
CA ILE A 742 25.00 -26.23 -20.27
C ILE A 742 24.89 -25.32 -19.03
N ILE A 743 24.19 -24.19 -19.12
CA ILE A 743 23.92 -23.28 -17.99
C ILE A 743 22.52 -23.62 -17.46
N GLU A 744 22.43 -24.21 -16.26
CA GLU A 744 21.13 -24.44 -15.60
C GLU A 744 20.57 -23.14 -15.00
N ASP A 745 19.24 -23.06 -14.89
CA ASP A 745 18.49 -21.85 -14.51
C ASP A 745 18.78 -21.36 -13.09
N ASP A 746 18.92 -20.04 -12.90
CA ASP A 746 18.37 -19.35 -11.73
C ASP A 746 18.20 -17.83 -12.00
N ASP A 747 16.98 -17.40 -12.34
CA ASP A 747 16.62 -15.97 -12.38
C ASP A 747 15.13 -15.78 -11.96
N ASP A 748 14.91 -14.96 -10.93
CA ASP A 748 13.72 -15.00 -10.05
C ASP A 748 12.54 -14.17 -10.60
N TYR A 749 12.18 -14.39 -11.87
CA TYR A 749 11.09 -13.70 -12.59
C TYR A 749 10.24 -14.64 -13.46
N ALA A 750 9.51 -15.56 -12.81
CA ALA A 750 8.40 -16.34 -13.39
C ALA A 750 8.65 -16.82 -14.83
N THR A 751 9.67 -17.68 -14.97
CA THR A 751 10.24 -18.11 -16.25
C THR A 751 9.24 -18.81 -17.17
N ASP A 752 9.39 -18.61 -18.49
CA ASP A 752 8.58 -19.25 -19.53
C ASP A 752 9.02 -20.73 -19.76
N GLU A 753 9.26 -21.48 -18.68
CA GLU A 753 9.58 -22.91 -18.70
C GLU A 753 8.39 -23.76 -19.22
N PRO A 754 8.60 -24.73 -20.12
CA PRO A 754 7.53 -25.64 -20.52
C PRO A 754 7.11 -26.51 -19.32
N PRO A 755 5.80 -26.69 -19.04
CA PRO A 755 5.33 -27.36 -17.83
C PRO A 755 5.98 -28.73 -17.63
N ALA A 756 6.35 -29.07 -16.38
CA ALA A 756 7.26 -30.17 -16.05
C ALA A 756 7.01 -31.53 -16.74
N TRP A 757 5.77 -31.84 -17.14
CA TRP A 757 5.46 -33.04 -17.93
C TRP A 757 6.22 -33.09 -19.27
N HIS A 758 6.60 -31.95 -19.85
CA HIS A 758 7.39 -31.87 -21.08
C HIS A 758 8.84 -32.35 -20.87
N LYS A 759 9.42 -32.13 -19.68
CA LYS A 759 10.68 -32.76 -19.24
C LYS A 759 10.48 -34.28 -19.08
N TRP A 760 9.37 -34.73 -18.49
CA TRP A 760 9.03 -36.17 -18.40
C TRP A 760 8.80 -36.84 -19.76
N ALA A 761 8.24 -36.17 -20.76
CA ALA A 761 8.01 -36.72 -22.09
C ALA A 761 9.34 -37.02 -22.82
N LYS A 762 10.31 -36.09 -22.75
CA LYS A 762 11.68 -36.32 -23.25
C LYS A 762 12.35 -37.50 -22.53
N TRP A 763 12.22 -37.59 -21.21
CA TRP A 763 12.70 -38.72 -20.42
C TRP A 763 12.01 -40.05 -20.77
N ALA A 764 10.71 -40.06 -21.08
CA ALA A 764 10.00 -41.27 -21.48
C ALA A 764 10.50 -41.83 -22.83
N VAL A 765 10.71 -40.97 -23.83
CA VAL A 765 11.29 -41.37 -25.12
C VAL A 765 12.72 -41.88 -24.94
N ALA A 766 13.55 -41.16 -24.16
CA ALA A 766 14.90 -41.60 -23.82
C ALA A 766 14.90 -42.96 -23.10
N MET A 767 14.00 -43.17 -22.13
CA MET A 767 13.87 -44.43 -21.39
C MET A 767 13.47 -45.60 -22.29
N VAL A 768 12.56 -45.41 -23.27
CA VAL A 768 12.21 -46.45 -24.24
C VAL A 768 13.42 -46.85 -25.10
N VAL A 769 14.19 -45.88 -25.59
CA VAL A 769 15.43 -46.13 -26.35
C VAL A 769 16.48 -46.83 -25.48
N ILE A 770 16.68 -46.38 -24.24
CA ILE A 770 17.63 -46.99 -23.29
C ILE A 770 17.20 -48.42 -22.91
N PHE A 771 15.90 -48.71 -22.79
CA PHE A 771 15.42 -50.08 -22.52
C PHE A 771 15.63 -51.01 -23.72
N GLY A 772 15.35 -50.53 -24.95
CA GLY A 772 15.62 -51.28 -26.18
C GLY A 772 17.10 -51.58 -26.40
N ILE A 773 17.99 -50.64 -26.05
CA ILE A 773 19.44 -50.89 -26.05
C ILE A 773 19.83 -51.89 -24.95
N LYS A 774 19.24 -51.80 -23.75
CA LYS A 774 19.51 -52.75 -22.65
C LYS A 774 19.10 -54.18 -22.97
N THR A 775 17.98 -54.41 -23.66
CA THR A 775 17.58 -55.77 -24.08
C THR A 775 18.57 -56.35 -25.09
N CYS A 776 18.98 -55.58 -26.12
CA CYS A 776 19.99 -56.04 -27.09
C CYS A 776 21.39 -56.28 -26.48
N VAL A 777 21.76 -55.57 -25.41
CA VAL A 777 23.04 -55.77 -24.69
C VAL A 777 22.98 -56.91 -23.66
N SER A 778 21.78 -57.30 -23.21
CA SER A 778 21.56 -58.41 -22.27
C SER A 778 22.04 -59.74 -22.84
N ASP A 779 21.58 -60.09 -24.04
CA ASP A 779 21.78 -61.43 -24.62
C ASP A 779 23.26 -61.72 -24.94
N TRP A 780 24.07 -60.69 -25.17
CA TRP A 780 25.50 -60.84 -25.46
C TRP A 780 26.35 -61.22 -24.23
N ARG A 781 25.90 -60.87 -23.01
CA ARG A 781 26.70 -60.95 -21.78
C ARG A 781 26.57 -62.26 -20.99
N THR A 782 25.78 -63.22 -21.47
CA THR A 782 25.58 -64.53 -20.81
C THR A 782 26.74 -65.52 -21.01
N SER A 783 27.79 -65.15 -21.77
CA SER A 783 28.72 -66.10 -22.39
C SER A 783 30.19 -66.07 -21.91
N LYS A 784 30.45 -66.04 -20.59
CA LYS A 784 31.60 -66.75 -19.92
C LYS A 784 31.62 -66.60 -18.37
N PRO A 785 32.29 -67.50 -17.62
CA PRO A 785 32.09 -67.65 -16.18
C PRO A 785 33.07 -66.88 -15.27
N LYS A 786 32.66 -66.71 -14.00
CA LYS A 786 33.44 -66.23 -12.84
C LYS A 786 34.55 -67.20 -12.38
N PRO A 787 35.52 -66.70 -11.61
CA PRO A 787 35.78 -67.29 -10.29
C PRO A 787 35.47 -66.33 -9.11
N ALA A 788 35.80 -66.76 -7.88
CA ALA A 788 35.20 -66.31 -6.61
C ALA A 788 35.95 -65.16 -5.87
N PRO A 789 35.31 -64.50 -4.88
CA PRO A 789 35.90 -63.44 -4.03
C PRO A 789 36.35 -63.97 -2.65
N VAL A 790 36.83 -63.08 -1.76
CA VAL A 790 36.50 -62.96 -0.29
C VAL A 790 37.54 -62.09 0.45
N ALA A 791 37.13 -61.53 1.60
CA ALA A 791 37.91 -60.92 2.70
C ALA A 791 38.13 -59.39 2.70
N GLU A 792 37.45 -58.75 3.67
CA GLU A 792 37.78 -57.48 4.35
C GLU A 792 38.70 -57.80 5.58
N PRO A 793 38.96 -56.94 6.61
CA PRO A 793 38.54 -55.54 6.85
C PRO A 793 39.60 -54.60 7.55
N THR A 794 39.13 -53.43 8.01
CA THR A 794 39.52 -52.68 9.24
C THR A 794 40.83 -51.84 9.37
N VAL A 795 40.63 -50.50 9.49
CA VAL A 795 40.96 -49.62 10.66
C VAL A 795 42.31 -48.86 10.80
N SER A 796 42.18 -47.51 10.85
CA SER A 796 43.00 -46.47 11.54
C SER A 796 44.44 -46.13 11.06
N GLY A 797 44.95 -44.91 11.36
CA GLY A 797 46.41 -44.81 11.52
C GLY A 797 47.21 -43.49 11.64
N SER A 798 46.69 -42.26 11.47
CA SER A 798 47.37 -41.00 11.91
C SER A 798 48.71 -40.54 11.25
N LEU A 799 49.11 -39.30 11.62
CA LEU A 799 50.44 -38.62 11.55
C LEU A 799 51.07 -38.16 10.21
N LYS A 800 51.63 -36.93 10.26
CA LYS A 800 52.61 -36.33 9.32
C LYS A 800 54.05 -36.63 9.77
N PRO A 801 55.06 -36.38 8.91
CA PRO A 801 56.03 -35.32 9.27
C PRO A 801 56.45 -34.39 8.09
N GLN A 802 57.43 -33.51 8.33
CA GLN A 802 57.87 -32.41 7.46
C GLN A 802 59.15 -32.75 6.64
N THR A 803 59.52 -31.93 5.64
CA THR A 803 60.92 -31.48 5.43
C THR A 803 61.06 -30.26 4.50
N THR A 804 62.10 -29.46 4.77
CA THR A 804 62.73 -28.34 4.01
C THR A 804 64.19 -28.22 4.52
N PRO A 805 65.14 -27.35 4.04
CA PRO A 805 65.07 -26.19 3.12
C PRO A 805 65.70 -26.51 1.74
N THR A 806 66.45 -25.71 0.92
CA THR A 806 67.22 -24.43 0.98
C THR A 806 67.43 -23.96 -0.51
N ALA A 807 67.92 -22.79 -0.94
CA ALA A 807 68.57 -21.60 -0.34
C ALA A 807 68.31 -20.30 -1.17
N ALA A 808 69.25 -19.33 -1.16
CA ALA A 808 69.21 -18.00 -1.83
C ALA A 808 70.67 -17.53 -2.14
N PRO A 809 71.01 -16.26 -2.52
CA PRO A 809 70.20 -15.08 -2.89
C PRO A 809 70.71 -14.24 -4.11
N ALA A 810 69.93 -13.25 -4.59
CA ALA A 810 70.44 -12.01 -5.20
C ALA A 810 69.39 -10.86 -5.33
N THR A 811 69.70 -9.75 -4.70
CA THR A 811 69.19 -8.35 -4.79
C THR A 811 69.18 -7.74 -6.22
N THR A 812 68.41 -6.71 -6.59
CA THR A 812 67.45 -5.82 -5.87
C THR A 812 66.55 -5.04 -6.84
N ALA A 813 65.30 -4.80 -6.44
CA ALA A 813 64.51 -3.60 -6.78
C ALA A 813 63.60 -3.29 -5.57
N HIS A 814 63.36 -2.01 -5.25
CA HIS A 814 62.67 -1.64 -4.01
C HIS A 814 61.15 -1.83 -4.09
N SER A 815 60.62 -2.82 -3.37
CA SER A 815 59.21 -2.84 -2.94
C SER A 815 59.06 -2.13 -1.59
N GLN A 816 58.05 -1.25 -1.49
CA GLN A 816 57.65 -0.66 -0.21
C GLN A 816 56.71 -1.64 0.53
N THR A 817 56.73 -1.63 1.87
CA THR A 817 55.84 -2.47 2.70
C THR A 817 54.68 -1.66 3.26
N ALA A 818 53.48 -2.27 3.28
CA ALA A 818 52.23 -1.57 3.60
C ALA A 818 52.11 -1.05 5.05
N GLU A 819 52.99 -1.46 5.97
CA GLU A 819 53.01 -0.93 7.35
C GLU A 819 53.33 0.56 7.41
N ASN A 820 54.08 1.10 6.44
CA ASN A 820 54.38 2.54 6.36
C ASN A 820 53.26 3.37 5.70
N ILE A 821 52.25 2.72 5.10
CA ILE A 821 51.12 3.37 4.45
C ILE A 821 49.87 3.13 5.30
N GLY A 822 49.74 3.91 6.38
CA GLY A 822 48.53 3.97 7.20
C GLY A 822 47.33 4.52 6.41
N ASN A 823 46.18 4.72 7.07
CA ASN A 823 44.90 5.09 6.42
C ASN A 823 44.92 6.41 5.61
N ASN A 824 46.02 7.17 5.61
CA ASN A 824 46.25 8.34 4.76
C ASN A 824 46.87 7.93 3.40
N ALA A 825 46.17 7.11 2.61
CA ALA A 825 46.58 6.82 1.24
C ALA A 825 46.40 8.07 0.36
N VAL A 826 47.45 8.47 -0.37
CA VAL A 826 47.45 9.72 -1.19
C VAL A 826 47.04 9.44 -2.65
N SER A 827 47.15 8.19 -3.11
CA SER A 827 46.61 7.74 -4.39
C SER A 827 45.78 6.46 -4.25
N VAL A 828 44.89 6.21 -5.21
CA VAL A 828 44.10 4.98 -5.29
C VAL A 828 45.01 3.74 -5.43
N SER A 829 46.13 3.86 -6.15
CA SER A 829 47.16 2.81 -6.24
C SER A 829 47.75 2.42 -4.88
N ASP A 830 48.05 3.40 -4.02
CA ASP A 830 48.57 3.13 -2.67
C ASP A 830 47.50 2.45 -1.80
N ALA A 831 46.26 2.93 -1.90
CA ALA A 831 45.11 2.35 -1.19
C ALA A 831 44.86 0.88 -1.61
N VAL A 832 44.91 0.58 -2.91
CA VAL A 832 44.81 -0.78 -3.44
C VAL A 832 45.96 -1.65 -2.96
N PHE A 833 47.20 -1.15 -2.97
CA PHE A 833 48.36 -1.89 -2.49
C PHE A 833 48.24 -2.25 -0.99
N VAL A 834 47.81 -1.30 -0.15
CA VAL A 834 47.55 -1.54 1.27
C VAL A 834 46.42 -2.55 1.49
N LEU A 835 45.36 -2.48 0.69
CA LEU A 835 44.27 -3.45 0.72
C LEU A 835 44.72 -4.86 0.31
N GLN A 836 45.47 -4.98 -0.79
CA GLN A 836 46.02 -6.26 -1.27
C GLN A 836 46.92 -6.92 -0.22
N GLN A 837 47.73 -6.15 0.52
CA GLN A 837 48.57 -6.66 1.62
C GLN A 837 47.74 -7.01 2.88
N LYS A 838 46.48 -6.61 2.95
CA LYS A 838 45.53 -6.91 4.05
C LYS A 838 44.46 -7.94 3.66
N LEU A 839 44.39 -8.41 2.41
CA LEU A 839 43.44 -9.44 1.94
C LEU A 839 43.65 -10.76 2.73
N PRO A 840 42.74 -11.16 3.64
CA PRO A 840 43.10 -12.08 4.70
C PRO A 840 42.36 -13.42 4.65
N LYS A 841 42.83 -14.38 5.45
CA LYS A 841 42.10 -15.63 5.74
C LYS A 841 40.76 -15.46 6.48
N THR A 842 40.39 -14.26 6.92
CA THR A 842 39.18 -13.99 7.72
C THR A 842 38.71 -12.53 7.62
N ALA A 843 37.78 -12.23 6.70
CA ALA A 843 36.87 -11.08 6.71
C ALA A 843 35.77 -11.30 5.62
N PHE A 844 34.47 -11.14 5.86
CA PHE A 844 33.70 -10.92 7.11
C PHE A 844 32.34 -11.66 7.01
N THR A 845 31.43 -11.50 7.99
CA THR A 845 30.15 -12.23 8.22
C THR A 845 30.25 -13.75 8.41
N GLY A 846 31.34 -14.39 7.94
CA GLY A 846 31.45 -15.84 7.84
C GLY A 846 30.78 -16.42 6.59
N GLN A 847 30.02 -15.60 5.85
CA GLN A 847 29.35 -15.97 4.61
C GLN A 847 29.98 -15.33 3.36
N HIS A 848 30.91 -14.37 3.49
CA HIS A 848 31.63 -13.81 2.34
C HIS A 848 33.15 -13.77 2.60
N GLU A 849 33.97 -13.82 1.54
CA GLU A 849 35.44 -13.82 1.61
C GLU A 849 36.00 -13.07 0.39
N ILE A 850 36.89 -12.08 0.59
CA ILE A 850 37.46 -11.30 -0.53
C ILE A 850 38.63 -12.10 -1.14
N GLU A 851 38.53 -12.48 -2.41
CA GLU A 851 39.52 -13.32 -3.10
C GLU A 851 40.65 -12.51 -3.74
N ALA A 852 40.35 -11.36 -4.34
CA ALA A 852 41.32 -10.53 -5.05
C ALA A 852 40.86 -9.06 -5.13
N ILE A 853 41.81 -8.15 -5.37
CA ILE A 853 41.53 -6.75 -5.74
C ILE A 853 42.44 -6.37 -6.91
N HIS A 854 41.88 -5.73 -7.93
CA HIS A 854 42.57 -5.27 -9.13
C HIS A 854 42.32 -3.77 -9.35
N TYR A 855 43.27 -3.08 -9.99
CA TYR A 855 43.17 -1.66 -10.34
C TYR A 855 43.47 -1.52 -11.83
N PHE A 856 42.58 -0.86 -12.56
CA PHE A 856 42.66 -0.75 -14.02
C PHE A 856 42.85 0.71 -14.44
N ASP A 857 43.99 0.99 -15.08
CA ASP A 857 44.36 2.21 -15.82
C ASP A 857 43.88 3.55 -15.22
N ASN A 858 44.01 3.65 -13.89
CA ASN A 858 43.58 4.76 -13.06
C ASN A 858 42.06 5.10 -13.05
N GLN A 859 41.20 4.27 -13.64
CA GLN A 859 39.76 4.55 -13.74
C GLN A 859 38.92 3.93 -12.61
N TYR A 860 39.14 2.65 -12.27
CA TYR A 860 38.34 1.95 -11.26
C TYR A 860 39.08 0.79 -10.59
N VAL A 861 38.60 0.40 -9.41
CA VAL A 861 39.10 -0.72 -8.60
C VAL A 861 38.06 -1.84 -8.60
N THR A 862 38.44 -3.03 -9.07
CA THR A 862 37.58 -4.22 -9.00
C THR A 862 37.90 -5.02 -7.75
N VAL A 863 36.92 -5.22 -6.87
CA VAL A 863 37.02 -6.02 -5.64
C VAL A 863 36.27 -7.33 -5.84
N LYS A 864 37.02 -8.44 -5.90
CA LYS A 864 36.48 -9.77 -6.16
C LYS A 864 36.12 -10.49 -4.86
N ILE A 865 34.85 -10.88 -4.69
CA ILE A 865 34.32 -11.46 -3.44
C ILE A 865 33.67 -12.82 -3.73
N LYS A 866 33.99 -13.82 -2.90
CA LYS A 866 33.29 -15.10 -2.87
C LYS A 866 32.11 -15.06 -1.89
N ASP A 867 30.89 -15.24 -2.40
CA ASP A 867 29.67 -15.36 -1.59
C ASP A 867 29.31 -16.84 -1.33
N LYS A 868 29.36 -17.25 -0.06
CA LYS A 868 29.06 -18.61 0.45
C LYS A 868 27.59 -18.76 0.89
N SER A 869 26.71 -17.83 0.52
CA SER A 869 25.30 -17.78 0.95
C SER A 869 24.28 -17.88 -0.19
N ARG A 870 24.58 -18.66 -1.24
CA ARG A 870 23.70 -18.88 -2.41
C ARG A 870 23.28 -17.58 -3.12
N GLY A 871 24.24 -16.66 -3.27
CA GLY A 871 24.20 -15.64 -4.31
C GLY A 871 23.17 -14.52 -4.15
N ARG A 872 23.11 -13.84 -3.00
CA ARG A 872 22.20 -12.68 -2.80
C ARG A 872 22.86 -11.43 -2.20
N MET A 873 24.08 -11.10 -2.64
CA MET A 873 24.71 -9.79 -2.35
C MET A 873 24.11 -8.67 -3.23
N SER A 874 22.98 -8.12 -2.80
CA SER A 874 22.32 -6.99 -3.48
C SER A 874 23.23 -5.74 -3.58
N ILE A 875 22.96 -4.84 -4.54
CA ILE A 875 23.60 -3.51 -4.66
C ILE A 875 23.60 -2.75 -3.33
N ARG A 876 22.53 -2.87 -2.53
CA ARG A 876 22.41 -2.23 -1.21
C ARG A 876 23.33 -2.86 -0.15
N ALA A 877 23.62 -4.15 -0.26
CA ALA A 877 24.62 -4.83 0.55
C ALA A 877 26.05 -4.48 0.10
N ALA A 878 26.30 -4.37 -1.21
CA ALA A 878 27.59 -3.94 -1.75
C ALA A 878 27.92 -2.48 -1.37
N ASN A 879 26.96 -1.56 -1.47
CA ASN A 879 27.06 -0.21 -0.92
C ASN A 879 27.25 -0.23 0.60
N GLY A 880 26.50 -1.09 1.32
CA GLY A 880 26.66 -1.27 2.76
C GLY A 880 28.07 -1.71 3.15
N LEU A 881 28.69 -2.60 2.38
CA LEU A 881 30.06 -3.05 2.55
C LEU A 881 31.06 -1.91 2.26
N TYR A 882 30.96 -1.29 1.08
CA TYR A 882 31.90 -0.24 0.66
C TYR A 882 31.83 1.03 1.51
N CYS A 883 30.68 1.39 2.05
CA CYS A 883 30.52 2.58 2.89
C CYS A 883 30.69 2.33 4.40
N ARG A 884 30.86 1.07 4.87
CA ARG A 884 30.96 0.76 6.32
C ARG A 884 32.18 -0.02 6.76
N GLU A 885 32.77 -0.87 5.91
CA GLU A 885 33.95 -1.63 6.33
C GLU A 885 35.21 -0.75 6.38
N PRO A 886 35.94 -0.66 7.52
CA PRO A 886 37.15 0.16 7.64
C PRO A 886 38.29 -0.26 6.69
N LEU A 887 38.29 -1.51 6.22
CA LEU A 887 39.26 -2.00 5.23
C LEU A 887 39.29 -1.14 3.95
N PHE A 888 38.15 -0.58 3.53
CA PHE A 888 38.04 0.28 2.34
C PHE A 888 38.23 1.79 2.62
N ASP A 889 38.62 2.21 3.84
CA ASP A 889 38.85 3.63 4.17
C ASP A 889 39.79 4.33 3.17
N GLY A 890 40.88 3.67 2.77
CA GLY A 890 41.83 4.24 1.81
C GLY A 890 41.25 4.47 0.42
N LEU A 891 40.32 3.62 -0.04
CA LEU A 891 39.64 3.81 -1.34
C LEU A 891 38.63 4.95 -1.28
N ARG A 892 37.89 5.04 -0.16
CA ARG A 892 36.97 6.17 0.10
C ARG A 892 37.72 7.50 0.17
N ALA A 893 38.83 7.55 0.91
CA ALA A 893 39.67 8.74 1.04
C ALA A 893 40.32 9.17 -0.29
N ALA A 894 40.69 8.23 -1.15
CA ALA A 894 41.19 8.48 -2.50
C ALA A 894 40.08 8.67 -3.56
N ASN A 895 38.80 8.71 -3.13
CA ASN A 895 37.60 8.86 -3.97
C ASN A 895 37.52 7.88 -5.16
N ALA A 896 37.90 6.62 -4.93
CA ALA A 896 37.92 5.58 -5.96
C ALA A 896 36.50 5.11 -6.35
N VAL A 897 36.29 4.91 -7.65
CA VAL A 897 35.17 4.11 -8.17
C VAL A 897 35.48 2.64 -7.91
N VAL A 898 34.58 1.94 -7.22
CA VAL A 898 34.78 0.53 -6.83
C VAL A 898 33.67 -0.34 -7.42
N ILE A 899 34.09 -1.35 -8.16
CA ILE A 899 33.22 -2.36 -8.78
C ILE A 899 33.35 -3.65 -7.99
N PHE A 900 32.24 -4.19 -7.52
CA PHE A 900 32.23 -5.48 -6.80
C PHE A 900 31.93 -6.62 -7.77
N ASP A 901 32.95 -7.45 -8.00
CA ASP A 901 32.91 -8.67 -8.80
C ASP A 901 32.58 -9.84 -7.86
N VAL A 902 31.31 -10.21 -7.77
CA VAL A 902 30.84 -11.22 -6.82
C VAL A 902 30.75 -12.57 -7.52
N GLN A 903 31.61 -13.51 -7.12
CA GLN A 903 31.51 -14.92 -7.50
C GLN A 903 30.76 -15.67 -6.38
N THR A 904 29.65 -16.34 -6.69
CA THR A 904 28.91 -17.12 -5.70
C THR A 904 29.58 -18.47 -5.43
N GLN A 905 29.01 -19.26 -4.53
CA GLN A 905 29.44 -20.64 -4.28
C GLN A 905 29.11 -21.59 -5.45
N ASP A 906 28.28 -21.11 -6.38
CA ASP A 906 27.73 -21.80 -7.54
C ASP A 906 28.34 -21.25 -8.85
N ASP A 907 29.51 -20.61 -8.76
CA ASP A 907 30.32 -19.98 -9.83
C ASP A 907 29.66 -18.88 -10.69
N LEU A 908 28.39 -18.54 -10.40
CA LEU A 908 27.72 -17.33 -10.90
C LEU A 908 28.54 -16.08 -10.56
N ARG A 909 28.71 -15.18 -11.55
CA ARG A 909 29.59 -14.00 -11.44
C ARG A 909 28.90 -12.75 -11.96
N TYR A 910 28.83 -11.71 -11.16
CA TYR A 910 28.18 -10.43 -11.52
C TYR A 910 28.95 -9.22 -10.97
N GLU A 911 28.93 -8.14 -11.75
CA GLU A 911 29.58 -6.87 -11.41
C GLU A 911 28.52 -5.85 -10.94
N ASN A 912 28.83 -5.12 -9.87
CA ASN A 912 28.03 -3.98 -9.41
C ASN A 912 28.92 -2.74 -9.24
N ASP A 913 28.59 -1.66 -9.94
CA ASP A 913 29.18 -0.34 -9.72
C ASP A 913 28.70 0.24 -8.38
N VAL A 914 29.64 0.64 -7.52
CA VAL A 914 29.33 1.15 -6.18
C VAL A 914 30.03 2.49 -5.94
N TYR A 915 29.22 3.53 -5.80
CA TYR A 915 29.64 4.89 -5.44
C TYR A 915 29.16 5.19 -4.01
N CYS A 916 30.06 5.65 -3.14
CA CYS A 916 29.67 6.23 -1.86
C CYS A 916 29.55 7.75 -2.06
N GLN A 917 28.36 8.32 -1.84
CA GLN A 917 28.12 9.77 -1.75
C GLN A 917 28.07 10.20 -0.29
#